data_AF-K2S3F5-F1
#
_entry.id   AF-K2S3F5-F1
#
_cell.length_a   1.000
_cell.length_b   1.000
_cell.length_c   1.000
_cell.angle_alpha   90.00
_cell.angle_beta   90.00
_cell.angle_gamma   90.00
#
_symmetry.space_group_name_H-M   'P 1'
#
loop_
_entity.id
_entity.type
_entity.pdbx_description
1 polymer ?
#
loop_
_entity_poly.entity_id
_entity_poly.type
_entity_poly.pdbx_seq_one_letter_code
_entity_poly.pdbx_strand_id
1 'polypeptide(L)'
;MASAQLHEALQTLRPKDFATDVPVDDLANFMRNIFANAETIVNSVPQPPGGTDFLSSKRKRTDINGAHNASEMTVADARAPPFDPSFEDIQKAWGKPIKANPNPLSVAVYKMAGADRYGSWFARRSVHEGLGFTKWKKALQREFVESLAVQGDPGSGSIRGIGGDRRLEEKVVDGLGKLEVLQLSAKFPAPTAPREFSTMLLTSDKALGEKSRPHVQGHAASEQIPRHYMIVSIPCEHPEAPRRDGLVRGQYESVEMIREIPLIPAKSAEDGKTGRKEEADPDDPEANPVEWIMITRSDPGGGIPRFLVDRGTPGAIVADTSKFLDWACAKDEIEDPEGDSKRQASAINEKQALDAAQEAEPRQSFSAASRNVQLTGVGTSIADRPLTDPSTIKPSDGSNGIFSSMKDAVGNGIQNYAPQSVASYLQPSMQDSSPSSESDTVSDTSSLRSFASAEQWATADGGPPDEEQPPALPPRRTSGDSMDSSLTKNKIRYDKELSKIDSKRAALDDKMRKVRDKEQVRTQQISEREEREKRKAVEKYEREMAKLEAKREKEARKMEQRKKKEEEKNTVTRMQRERDEFKFRAEMAERENRLLKEQIGELQQQNTLLVQRVGKTQEGKQALKAISNELSRGRSGSAASSSKSKSSKKSVE
;
A
#
# COMPACT_ATOMS: atom_id res chain seq x y z
N MET A 1 11.64 -8.00 30.91
CA MET A 1 10.31 -8.56 31.24
C MET A 1 9.22 -7.97 30.36
N ALA A 2 8.99 -6.66 30.36
CA ALA A 2 7.94 -5.99 29.56
C ALA A 2 7.78 -6.46 28.09
N SER A 3 8.86 -6.53 27.29
CA SER A 3 8.77 -7.04 25.91
C SER A 3 8.22 -8.49 25.82
N ALA A 4 8.46 -9.34 26.82
CA ALA A 4 7.87 -10.67 26.87
C ALA A 4 6.36 -10.62 27.15
N GLN A 5 5.89 -9.77 28.07
CA GLN A 5 4.46 -9.54 28.34
C GLN A 5 3.71 -9.08 27.07
N LEU A 6 4.30 -8.19 26.26
CA LEU A 6 3.69 -7.79 24.99
C LEU A 6 3.67 -8.95 23.97
N HIS A 7 4.73 -9.74 23.86
CA HIS A 7 4.76 -10.91 22.99
C HIS A 7 3.87 -12.07 23.47
N GLU A 8 3.59 -12.16 24.77
CA GLU A 8 2.61 -13.06 25.37
C GLU A 8 1.18 -12.63 25.05
N ALA A 9 0.85 -11.34 25.25
CA ALA A 9 -0.44 -10.80 24.85
C ALA A 9 -0.70 -10.99 23.35
N LEU A 10 0.30 -10.75 22.48
CA LEU A 10 0.20 -10.96 21.04
C LEU A 10 0.02 -12.44 20.63
N GLN A 11 0.27 -13.41 21.51
CA GLN A 11 -0.05 -14.82 21.24
C GLN A 11 -1.55 -15.12 21.34
N THR A 12 -2.36 -14.31 22.04
CA THR A 12 -3.81 -14.51 22.06
C THR A 12 -4.45 -14.32 20.67
N LEU A 13 -3.79 -13.56 19.79
CA LEU A 13 -4.22 -13.31 18.41
C LEU A 13 -3.92 -14.45 17.43
N ARG A 14 -3.28 -15.54 17.88
CA ARG A 14 -2.90 -16.66 17.00
C ARG A 14 -4.09 -17.36 16.35
N PRO A 15 -3.89 -17.97 15.16
CA PRO A 15 -4.90 -18.79 14.49
C PRO A 15 -5.56 -19.80 15.43
N LYS A 16 -6.87 -20.01 15.23
CA LYS A 16 -7.70 -20.94 16.01
C LYS A 16 -8.57 -21.80 15.09
N ASP A 17 -8.78 -23.05 15.46
CA ASP A 17 -9.89 -23.84 14.93
C ASP A 17 -11.17 -23.51 15.71
N PHE A 18 -12.27 -23.26 14.99
CA PHE A 18 -13.53 -22.84 15.61
C PHE A 18 -14.22 -23.94 16.41
N ALA A 19 -14.01 -25.21 16.06
CA ALA A 19 -14.64 -26.35 16.71
C ALA A 19 -13.86 -26.86 17.93
N THR A 20 -12.54 -26.62 18.01
CA THR A 20 -11.72 -27.04 19.16
C THR A 20 -11.29 -25.91 20.09
N ASP A 21 -11.02 -24.71 19.58
CA ASP A 21 -10.30 -23.66 20.34
C ASP A 21 -11.21 -22.53 20.82
N VAL A 22 -12.48 -22.50 20.39
CA VAL A 22 -13.48 -21.49 20.77
C VAL A 22 -14.52 -22.13 21.69
N PRO A 23 -14.45 -21.93 23.03
CA PRO A 23 -15.38 -22.52 23.96
C PRO A 23 -16.73 -21.80 23.90
N VAL A 24 -17.64 -22.28 23.04
CA VAL A 24 -18.97 -21.66 22.84
C VAL A 24 -19.75 -21.54 24.16
N ASP A 25 -19.63 -22.53 25.05
CA ASP A 25 -20.33 -22.57 26.35
C ASP A 25 -19.73 -21.61 27.41
N ASP A 26 -18.49 -21.14 27.24
CA ASP A 26 -17.85 -20.12 28.10
C ASP A 26 -17.25 -18.97 27.26
N LEU A 27 -18.01 -18.55 26.25
CA LEU A 27 -17.61 -17.51 25.32
C LEU A 27 -17.32 -16.17 26.03
N ALA A 28 -18.02 -15.90 27.15
CA ALA A 28 -17.85 -14.69 27.91
C ALA A 28 -16.47 -14.57 28.56
N ASN A 29 -15.93 -15.63 29.19
CA ASN A 29 -14.59 -15.58 29.76
C ASN A 29 -13.50 -15.61 28.68
N PHE A 30 -13.71 -16.36 27.60
CA PHE A 30 -12.83 -16.36 26.43
C PHE A 30 -12.68 -14.95 25.82
N MET A 31 -13.79 -14.26 25.58
CA MET A 31 -13.78 -12.89 25.06
C MET A 31 -13.15 -11.89 26.04
N ARG A 32 -13.45 -11.96 27.36
CA ARG A 32 -12.80 -11.12 28.39
C ARG A 32 -11.28 -11.29 28.39
N ASN A 33 -10.79 -12.54 28.34
CA ASN A 33 -9.37 -12.84 28.32
C ASN A 33 -8.68 -12.28 27.07
N ILE A 34 -9.33 -12.34 25.90
CA ILE A 34 -8.79 -11.74 24.67
C ILE A 34 -8.80 -10.21 24.76
N PHE A 35 -9.88 -9.58 25.24
CA PHE A 35 -9.95 -8.12 25.38
C PHE A 35 -8.93 -7.56 26.38
N ALA A 36 -8.67 -8.22 27.52
CA ALA A 36 -7.62 -7.80 28.46
C ALA A 36 -6.21 -7.84 27.87
N ASN A 37 -5.94 -8.81 26.98
CA ASN A 37 -4.70 -8.87 26.22
C ASN A 37 -4.67 -7.82 25.09
N ALA A 38 -5.80 -7.57 24.44
CA ALA A 38 -5.96 -6.53 23.42
C ALA A 38 -5.78 -5.11 23.99
N GLU A 39 -6.27 -4.83 25.21
CA GLU A 39 -5.97 -3.60 25.99
C GLU A 39 -4.45 -3.41 26.16
N THR A 40 -3.75 -4.48 26.55
CA THR A 40 -2.28 -4.47 26.71
C THR A 40 -1.59 -4.19 25.37
N ILE A 41 -2.11 -4.74 24.27
CA ILE A 41 -1.56 -4.53 22.92
C ILE A 41 -1.78 -3.08 22.44
N VAL A 42 -2.97 -2.50 22.59
CA VAL A 42 -3.26 -1.12 22.12
C VAL A 42 -2.51 -0.07 22.93
N ASN A 43 -2.45 -0.22 24.25
CA ASN A 43 -1.71 0.71 25.10
C ASN A 43 -0.17 0.53 25.00
N SER A 44 0.30 -0.53 24.34
CA SER A 44 1.72 -0.68 23.99
C SER A 44 2.17 0.23 22.85
N VAL A 45 1.28 0.73 21.98
CA VAL A 45 1.69 1.57 20.84
C VAL A 45 2.05 2.97 21.37
N PRO A 46 3.29 3.48 21.19
CA PRO A 46 3.66 4.79 21.70
C PRO A 46 2.79 5.91 21.12
N GLN A 47 2.62 7.02 21.85
CA GLN A 47 1.95 8.20 21.32
C GLN A 47 2.71 8.77 20.09
N PRO A 48 2.01 9.46 19.15
CA PRO A 48 2.65 10.17 18.05
C PRO A 48 3.71 11.17 18.55
N PRO A 49 4.81 11.40 17.81
CA PRO A 49 5.89 12.28 18.25
C PRO A 49 5.46 13.75 18.20
N GLY A 50 5.61 14.45 19.32
CA GLY A 50 5.15 15.84 19.50
C GLY A 50 3.88 15.89 20.34
N GLY A 51 2.94 16.74 19.93
CA GLY A 51 1.64 16.93 20.58
C GLY A 51 1.64 17.86 21.79
N THR A 52 0.46 18.41 22.08
CA THR A 52 0.11 19.19 23.25
C THR A 52 -0.27 18.24 24.38
N ASP A 53 0.21 18.44 25.62
CA ASP A 53 -0.14 17.54 26.73
C ASP A 53 -1.65 17.59 27.04
N PHE A 54 -2.23 16.48 27.51
CA PHE A 54 -3.67 16.32 27.77
C PHE A 54 -4.26 17.49 28.57
N LEU A 55 -3.64 17.88 29.70
CA LEU A 55 -4.15 18.97 30.55
C LEU A 55 -4.05 20.37 29.91
N SER A 56 -3.23 20.51 28.86
CA SER A 56 -3.06 21.75 28.08
C SER A 56 -3.79 21.74 26.74
N SER A 57 -4.40 20.61 26.38
CA SER A 57 -5.01 20.37 25.07
C SER A 57 -6.38 21.04 24.94
N LYS A 58 -6.74 21.42 23.72
CA LYS A 58 -8.04 21.99 23.35
C LYS A 58 -8.46 21.47 21.98
N ARG A 59 -9.76 21.32 21.74
CA ARG A 59 -10.30 21.09 20.39
C ARG A 59 -9.93 22.28 19.49
N LYS A 60 -9.49 22.00 18.27
CA LYS A 60 -9.19 22.98 17.21
C LYS A 60 -10.44 23.34 16.42
N ARG A 61 -11.36 22.39 16.28
CA ARG A 61 -12.65 22.55 15.60
C ARG A 61 -13.74 23.06 16.54
N THR A 62 -14.69 23.78 15.96
CA THR A 62 -15.93 24.22 16.63
C THR A 62 -17.15 23.44 16.16
N ASP A 63 -17.05 22.71 15.05
CA ASP A 63 -18.11 21.89 14.45
C ASP A 63 -18.07 20.43 14.93
N ILE A 64 -19.20 19.72 14.78
CA ILE A 64 -19.32 18.28 14.98
C ILE A 64 -19.69 17.61 13.65
N ASN A 65 -18.95 16.56 13.29
CA ASN A 65 -19.10 15.77 12.06
C ASN A 65 -18.98 16.58 10.74
N GLY A 66 -18.39 17.79 10.77
CA GLY A 66 -18.29 18.73 9.65
C GLY A 66 -17.16 18.47 8.65
N ALA A 67 -16.46 17.34 8.72
CA ALA A 67 -15.66 16.86 7.59
C ALA A 67 -16.53 16.05 6.61
N HIS A 68 -16.31 16.23 5.31
CA HIS A 68 -16.96 15.47 4.24
C HIS A 68 -16.04 14.42 3.59
N ASN A 69 -14.73 14.49 3.80
CA ASN A 69 -13.73 13.54 3.29
C ASN A 69 -12.43 13.56 4.14
N ALA A 70 -11.46 12.70 3.81
CA ALA A 70 -10.21 12.58 4.57
C ALA A 70 -9.28 13.80 4.45
N SER A 71 -9.43 14.68 3.47
CA SER A 71 -8.60 15.89 3.35
C SER A 71 -9.10 17.06 4.21
N GLU A 72 -10.37 17.02 4.63
CA GLU A 72 -10.99 17.97 5.55
C GLU A 72 -10.87 17.57 7.02
N MET A 73 -10.39 16.36 7.32
CA MET A 73 -10.14 15.88 8.68
C MET A 73 -8.99 16.67 9.32
N THR A 74 -9.20 17.14 10.54
CA THR A 74 -8.22 17.95 11.26
C THR A 74 -7.34 17.04 12.12
N VAL A 75 -6.03 17.03 11.85
CA VAL A 75 -5.07 16.32 12.70
C VAL A 75 -4.93 17.06 14.04
N ALA A 76 -5.40 16.42 15.11
CA ALA A 76 -5.28 16.96 16.46
C ALA A 76 -3.81 16.84 16.93
N ASP A 77 -3.35 17.83 17.70
CA ASP A 77 -2.12 17.68 18.51
C ASP A 77 -2.42 17.27 19.96
N ALA A 78 -3.70 17.20 20.33
CA ALA A 78 -4.14 16.74 21.65
C ALA A 78 -3.61 15.33 21.95
N ARG A 79 -2.89 15.19 23.05
CA ARG A 79 -2.34 13.90 23.49
C ARG A 79 -3.33 13.15 24.36
N ALA A 80 -3.33 11.82 24.21
CA ALA A 80 -4.06 10.95 25.12
C ALA A 80 -3.48 11.09 26.55
N PRO A 81 -4.33 11.04 27.59
CA PRO A 81 -3.87 11.15 28.97
C PRO A 81 -2.91 10.01 29.35
N PRO A 82 -2.13 10.17 30.44
CA PRO A 82 -1.46 9.03 31.06
C PRO A 82 -2.47 7.98 31.51
N PHE A 83 -2.09 6.71 31.35
CA PHE A 83 -2.83 5.52 31.77
C PHE A 83 -1.96 4.76 32.81
N ASP A 84 -2.29 3.50 33.13
CA ASP A 84 -1.48 2.66 34.02
C ASP A 84 0.02 2.67 33.62
N PRO A 85 0.95 3.05 34.53
CA PRO A 85 2.38 3.16 34.22
C PRO A 85 3.05 1.88 33.70
N SER A 86 2.46 0.70 33.93
CA SER A 86 2.97 -0.57 33.36
C SER A 86 2.97 -0.56 31.82
N PHE A 87 2.19 0.32 31.18
CA PHE A 87 2.21 0.50 29.73
C PHE A 87 3.47 1.23 29.20
N GLU A 88 4.15 2.05 30.01
CA GLU A 88 5.36 2.77 29.55
C GLU A 88 6.51 1.84 29.18
N ASP A 89 6.65 0.73 29.91
CA ASP A 89 7.73 -0.22 29.73
C ASP A 89 7.53 -1.12 28.51
N ILE A 90 6.28 -1.43 28.14
CA ILE A 90 5.96 -2.15 26.89
C ILE A 90 6.00 -1.23 25.66
N GLN A 91 5.75 0.07 25.81
CA GLN A 91 5.93 1.04 24.72
C GLN A 91 7.37 1.10 24.20
N LYS A 92 8.36 0.81 25.05
CA LYS A 92 9.79 0.74 24.70
C LYS A 92 10.14 -0.44 23.77
N ALA A 93 9.20 -1.37 23.52
CA ALA A 93 9.38 -2.44 22.53
C ALA A 93 9.20 -1.97 21.08
N TRP A 94 8.53 -0.82 20.86
CA TRP A 94 8.34 -0.22 19.55
C TRP A 94 9.47 0.76 19.21
N GLY A 95 9.92 0.74 17.96
CA GLY A 95 10.89 1.71 17.45
C GLY A 95 10.32 3.12 17.24
N LYS A 96 11.14 4.04 16.73
CA LYS A 96 10.65 5.33 16.22
C LYS A 96 9.69 5.13 15.03
N PRO A 97 8.72 6.02 14.79
CA PRO A 97 7.85 5.95 13.62
C PRO A 97 8.62 5.87 12.30
N ILE A 98 8.14 5.01 11.40
CA ILE A 98 8.60 4.89 10.02
C ILE A 98 7.97 6.00 9.18
N LYS A 99 8.77 6.63 8.32
CA LYS A 99 8.27 7.59 7.33
C LYS A 99 7.48 6.86 6.24
N ALA A 100 6.17 7.03 6.24
CA ALA A 100 5.30 6.77 5.09
C ALA A 100 5.11 8.07 4.28
N ASN A 101 4.97 7.96 2.96
CA ASN A 101 4.72 9.09 2.05
C ASN A 101 3.95 8.60 0.81
N PRO A 102 2.85 9.24 0.38
CA PRO A 102 2.14 10.34 1.05
C PRO A 102 1.58 9.95 2.42
N ASN A 103 1.40 10.93 3.31
CA ASN A 103 0.79 10.75 4.63
C ASN A 103 0.10 12.05 5.10
N PRO A 104 -0.99 12.49 4.43
CA PRO A 104 -1.64 13.78 4.73
C PRO A 104 -2.20 13.82 6.17
N LEU A 105 -2.73 12.69 6.63
CA LEU A 105 -3.30 12.51 7.97
C LEU A 105 -2.26 12.34 9.10
N SER A 106 -0.96 12.54 8.80
CA SER A 106 0.15 12.46 9.78
C SER A 106 0.18 11.20 10.63
N VAL A 107 -0.28 10.07 10.08
CA VAL A 107 -0.40 8.79 10.80
C VAL A 107 0.99 8.31 11.24
N ALA A 108 1.19 8.11 12.54
CA ALA A 108 2.45 7.57 13.06
C ALA A 108 2.42 6.04 12.91
N VAL A 109 3.22 5.50 11.98
CA VAL A 109 3.33 4.06 11.72
C VAL A 109 4.58 3.49 12.39
N TYR A 110 4.41 2.49 13.25
CA TYR A 110 5.47 1.84 14.02
C TYR A 110 5.72 0.41 13.49
N LYS A 111 6.89 -0.14 13.83
CA LYS A 111 7.26 -1.52 13.50
C LYS A 111 8.02 -2.16 14.67
N MET A 112 7.72 -3.42 14.93
CA MET A 112 8.38 -4.28 15.92
C MET A 112 8.63 -5.65 15.30
N ALA A 113 9.70 -6.34 15.67
CA ALA A 113 9.92 -7.73 15.25
C ALA A 113 9.08 -8.69 16.11
N GLY A 114 8.43 -9.69 15.51
CA GLY A 114 7.80 -10.77 16.26
C GLY A 114 8.83 -11.76 16.80
N ALA A 115 8.76 -12.09 18.09
CA ALA A 115 9.64 -13.04 18.77
C ALA A 115 9.45 -14.51 18.33
N ASP A 116 8.47 -14.77 17.46
CA ASP A 116 7.94 -16.10 17.11
C ASP A 116 8.28 -16.57 15.69
N ARG A 117 9.07 -15.79 14.93
CA ARG A 117 9.39 -15.97 13.49
C ARG A 117 8.24 -15.71 12.51
N TYR A 118 7.02 -15.38 12.96
CA TYR A 118 5.88 -15.15 12.06
C TYR A 118 5.95 -13.80 11.34
N GLY A 119 6.90 -12.93 11.66
CA GLY A 119 7.26 -11.76 10.86
C GLY A 119 7.30 -10.49 11.70
N SER A 120 7.13 -9.35 11.04
CA SER A 120 7.05 -8.06 11.71
C SER A 120 5.62 -7.76 12.15
N TRP A 121 5.49 -7.19 13.34
CA TRP A 121 4.29 -6.46 13.76
C TRP A 121 4.39 -5.02 13.26
N PHE A 122 3.29 -4.51 12.73
CA PHE A 122 3.11 -3.11 12.39
C PHE A 122 2.04 -2.53 13.30
N ALA A 123 2.18 -1.25 13.66
CA ALA A 123 1.12 -0.52 14.33
C ALA A 123 0.95 0.86 13.70
N ARG A 124 -0.21 1.48 13.89
CA ARG A 124 -0.44 2.90 13.65
C ARG A 124 -1.12 3.54 14.85
N ARG A 125 -0.84 4.82 15.06
CA ARG A 125 -1.56 5.71 15.98
C ARG A 125 -1.74 7.07 15.33
N SER A 126 -2.92 7.65 15.46
CA SER A 126 -3.29 8.95 14.90
C SER A 126 -4.45 9.54 15.70
N VAL A 127 -4.57 10.87 15.76
CA VAL A 127 -5.64 11.56 16.50
C VAL A 127 -6.31 12.58 15.57
N HIS A 128 -7.64 12.56 15.52
CA HIS A 128 -8.42 13.29 14.53
C HIS A 128 -9.59 14.06 15.15
N GLU A 129 -9.89 15.22 14.57
CA GLU A 129 -11.08 16.03 14.80
C GLU A 129 -11.85 16.22 13.48
N GLY A 130 -13.17 16.44 13.56
CA GLY A 130 -14.06 16.62 12.40
C GLY A 130 -15.03 15.45 12.18
N LEU A 131 -14.86 14.37 12.93
CA LEU A 131 -15.77 13.23 13.02
C LEU A 131 -15.86 12.81 14.50
N GLY A 132 -17.07 12.84 15.08
CA GLY A 132 -17.33 12.58 16.49
C GLY A 132 -17.31 11.10 16.85
N PHE A 133 -17.10 10.78 18.13
CA PHE A 133 -16.89 9.40 18.59
C PHE A 133 -18.02 8.44 18.21
N THR A 134 -19.30 8.81 18.38
CA THR A 134 -20.41 7.92 18.05
C THR A 134 -20.50 7.69 16.52
N LYS A 135 -20.09 8.66 15.69
CA LYS A 135 -20.02 8.46 14.23
C LYS A 135 -18.86 7.55 13.83
N TRP A 136 -17.70 7.68 14.47
CA TRP A 136 -16.59 6.71 14.33
C TRP A 136 -17.00 5.29 14.73
N LYS A 137 -17.67 5.12 15.87
CA LYS A 137 -18.16 3.81 16.39
C LYS A 137 -19.05 3.13 15.35
N LYS A 138 -20.08 3.82 14.86
CA LYS A 138 -21.01 3.26 13.86
C LYS A 138 -20.37 3.02 12.49
N ALA A 139 -19.44 3.87 12.06
CA ALA A 139 -18.68 3.66 10.82
C ALA A 139 -17.89 2.34 10.87
N LEU A 140 -17.20 2.07 11.98
CA LEU A 140 -16.48 0.80 12.19
C LEU A 140 -17.42 -0.41 12.38
N GLN A 141 -18.59 -0.23 13.02
CA GLN A 141 -19.59 -1.30 13.14
C GLN A 141 -20.20 -1.70 11.78
N ARG A 142 -20.37 -0.74 10.85
CA ARG A 142 -20.98 -0.99 9.53
C ARG A 142 -20.01 -1.44 8.43
N GLU A 143 -18.71 -1.25 8.59
CA GLU A 143 -17.72 -1.48 7.52
C GLU A 143 -17.86 -2.84 6.81
N PHE A 144 -17.89 -3.94 7.57
CA PHE A 144 -18.07 -5.28 6.98
C PHE A 144 -19.50 -5.55 6.51
N VAL A 145 -20.51 -4.95 7.14
CA VAL A 145 -21.93 -5.10 6.74
C VAL A 145 -22.16 -4.50 5.35
N GLU A 146 -21.58 -3.33 5.07
CA GLU A 146 -21.71 -2.69 3.77
C GLU A 146 -20.92 -3.41 2.67
N SER A 147 -19.76 -3.99 3.00
CA SER A 147 -19.05 -4.85 2.04
C SER A 147 -19.81 -6.15 1.74
N LEU A 148 -20.42 -6.79 2.75
CA LEU A 148 -21.23 -8.01 2.58
C LEU A 148 -22.48 -7.79 1.72
N ALA A 149 -22.95 -6.55 1.60
CA ALA A 149 -24.07 -6.20 0.73
C ALA A 149 -23.71 -6.17 -0.77
N VAL A 150 -22.43 -6.20 -1.14
CA VAL A 150 -21.96 -6.06 -2.54
C VAL A 150 -21.39 -7.38 -3.06
N GLN A 151 -22.18 -8.08 -3.88
CA GLN A 151 -21.71 -9.27 -4.60
C GLN A 151 -20.83 -8.88 -5.80
N GLY A 152 -19.73 -9.62 -6.04
CA GLY A 152 -18.86 -9.39 -7.19
C GLY A 152 -17.53 -10.16 -7.15
N ASP A 153 -16.51 -9.54 -7.73
CA ASP A 153 -15.13 -10.03 -7.71
C ASP A 153 -14.54 -10.09 -6.27
N PRO A 154 -13.46 -10.85 -6.03
CA PRO A 154 -12.77 -10.84 -4.74
C PRO A 154 -12.38 -9.41 -4.31
N GLY A 155 -12.82 -8.98 -3.13
CA GLY A 155 -12.65 -7.62 -2.61
C GLY A 155 -13.67 -6.58 -3.10
N SER A 156 -14.71 -6.97 -3.84
CA SER A 156 -15.87 -6.10 -4.08
C SER A 156 -16.49 -5.62 -2.76
N GLY A 157 -17.05 -4.41 -2.77
CA GLY A 157 -17.63 -3.78 -1.58
C GLY A 157 -16.63 -3.27 -0.54
N SER A 158 -15.33 -3.58 -0.65
CA SER A 158 -14.34 -3.16 0.36
C SER A 158 -14.19 -1.64 0.44
N ILE A 159 -14.47 -1.07 1.62
CA ILE A 159 -14.23 0.34 1.93
C ILE A 159 -12.72 0.62 1.99
N ARG A 160 -11.98 -0.28 2.65
CA ARG A 160 -10.51 -0.31 2.70
C ARG A 160 -10.03 -1.76 2.74
N GLY A 161 -8.77 -2.01 2.34
CA GLY A 161 -8.09 -3.30 2.50
C GLY A 161 -8.73 -4.57 1.88
N ILE A 162 -9.79 -5.09 2.52
CA ILE A 162 -10.37 -6.43 2.36
C ILE A 162 -11.91 -6.31 2.39
N GLY A 163 -12.61 -7.02 1.51
CA GLY A 163 -14.08 -7.09 1.48
C GLY A 163 -14.63 -8.31 2.20
N GLY A 164 -15.87 -8.24 2.66
CA GLY A 164 -16.61 -9.38 3.23
C GLY A 164 -17.38 -10.15 2.17
N ASP A 165 -17.15 -11.48 2.09
CA ASP A 165 -17.83 -12.36 1.14
C ASP A 165 -19.04 -13.04 1.77
N ARG A 166 -18.90 -13.49 3.02
CA ARG A 166 -19.90 -14.29 3.74
C ARG A 166 -19.67 -14.22 5.25
N ARG A 167 -20.75 -14.11 6.02
CA ARG A 167 -20.76 -14.39 7.47
C ARG A 167 -21.10 -15.86 7.71
N LEU A 168 -20.33 -16.51 8.59
CA LEU A 168 -20.47 -17.92 8.96
C LEU A 168 -21.20 -18.05 10.30
N GLU A 169 -20.82 -17.22 11.25
CA GLU A 169 -21.22 -17.26 12.66
C GLU A 169 -21.46 -15.84 13.19
N GLU A 170 -22.43 -15.67 14.07
CA GLU A 170 -22.70 -14.46 14.85
C GLU A 170 -23.19 -14.87 16.25
N LYS A 171 -22.49 -14.44 17.29
CA LYS A 171 -22.78 -14.76 18.70
C LYS A 171 -22.61 -13.50 19.55
N VAL A 172 -23.70 -13.01 20.14
CA VAL A 172 -23.70 -11.85 21.04
C VAL A 172 -23.52 -12.33 22.48
N VAL A 173 -22.73 -11.60 23.27
CA VAL A 173 -22.54 -11.82 24.71
C VAL A 173 -22.95 -10.55 25.46
N ASP A 174 -24.07 -10.63 26.16
CA ASP A 174 -24.69 -9.49 26.83
C ASP A 174 -23.72 -8.79 27.80
N GLY A 175 -23.70 -7.45 27.72
CA GLY A 175 -22.81 -6.60 28.51
C GLY A 175 -21.32 -6.69 28.16
N LEU A 176 -20.93 -7.48 27.16
CA LEU A 176 -19.53 -7.65 26.74
C LEU A 176 -19.25 -7.30 25.27
N GLY A 177 -20.11 -7.72 24.34
CA GLY A 177 -19.91 -7.45 22.90
C GLY A 177 -20.38 -8.60 22.01
N LYS A 178 -19.79 -8.76 20.82
CA LYS A 178 -20.10 -9.87 19.89
C LYS A 178 -18.86 -10.56 19.34
N LEU A 179 -19.05 -11.82 18.96
CA LEU A 179 -18.18 -12.63 18.11
C LEU A 179 -18.87 -12.80 16.76
N GLU A 180 -18.13 -12.61 15.66
CA GLU A 180 -18.54 -13.02 14.31
C GLU A 180 -17.40 -13.83 13.67
N VAL A 181 -17.73 -14.81 12.83
CA VAL A 181 -16.73 -15.42 11.92
C VAL A 181 -17.08 -15.05 10.50
N LEU A 182 -16.15 -14.36 9.83
CA LEU A 182 -16.31 -13.85 8.47
C LEU A 182 -15.34 -14.53 7.51
N GLN A 183 -15.84 -14.91 6.35
CA GLN A 183 -15.01 -15.18 5.17
C GLN A 183 -14.89 -13.89 4.36
N LEU A 184 -13.65 -13.46 4.13
CA LEU A 184 -13.29 -12.20 3.50
C LEU A 184 -12.43 -12.45 2.25
N SER A 185 -12.35 -11.49 1.33
CA SER A 185 -11.45 -11.55 0.17
C SER A 185 -10.85 -10.20 -0.22
N ALA A 186 -9.72 -10.25 -0.94
CA ALA A 186 -9.02 -9.04 -1.38
C ALA A 186 -8.33 -9.23 -2.75
N LYS A 187 -8.49 -8.24 -3.63
CA LYS A 187 -7.82 -8.18 -4.94
C LYS A 187 -6.41 -7.59 -4.78
N PHE A 188 -5.40 -8.42 -4.90
CA PHE A 188 -4.01 -7.97 -4.95
C PHE A 188 -3.60 -7.63 -6.40
N PRO A 189 -2.63 -6.74 -6.62
CA PRO A 189 -2.17 -6.40 -7.97
C PRO A 189 -1.67 -7.62 -8.75
N ALA A 190 -1.98 -7.65 -10.05
CA ALA A 190 -1.43 -8.63 -10.99
C ALA A 190 0.12 -8.53 -11.02
N PRO A 191 0.85 -9.66 -11.17
CA PRO A 191 0.38 -10.99 -11.51
C PRO A 191 0.02 -11.88 -10.31
N THR A 192 -0.20 -11.32 -9.11
CA THR A 192 -0.52 -12.14 -7.93
C THR A 192 -2.00 -12.54 -7.91
N ALA A 193 -2.29 -13.78 -7.48
CA ALA A 193 -3.67 -14.24 -7.29
C ALA A 193 -4.38 -13.47 -6.16
N PRO A 194 -5.73 -13.34 -6.18
CA PRO A 194 -6.47 -12.72 -5.08
C PRO A 194 -6.35 -13.55 -3.79
N ARG A 195 -6.59 -12.90 -2.65
CA ARG A 195 -6.57 -13.55 -1.33
C ARG A 195 -7.99 -13.83 -0.85
N GLU A 196 -8.11 -14.89 -0.08
CA GLU A 196 -9.19 -15.04 0.88
C GLU A 196 -8.66 -15.15 2.31
N PHE A 197 -9.48 -14.77 3.27
CA PHE A 197 -9.22 -14.90 4.70
C PHE A 197 -10.46 -15.52 5.36
N SER A 198 -10.25 -16.25 6.44
CA SER A 198 -11.32 -16.67 7.35
C SER A 198 -10.87 -16.21 8.73
N THR A 199 -11.72 -15.44 9.40
CA THR A 199 -11.32 -14.61 10.55
C THR A 199 -12.46 -14.51 11.56
N MET A 200 -12.13 -14.67 12.83
CA MET A 200 -13.00 -14.44 13.96
C MET A 200 -12.79 -13.00 14.42
N LEU A 201 -13.83 -12.18 14.33
CA LEU A 201 -13.89 -10.81 14.81
C LEU A 201 -14.57 -10.79 16.17
N LEU A 202 -13.89 -10.25 17.18
CA LEU A 202 -14.48 -9.92 18.47
C LEU A 202 -14.60 -8.40 18.57
N THR A 203 -15.80 -7.87 18.84
CA THR A 203 -16.01 -6.42 18.92
C THR A 203 -16.73 -5.99 20.19
N SER A 204 -16.29 -4.90 20.81
CA SER A 204 -16.79 -4.44 22.11
C SER A 204 -16.53 -2.95 22.36
N ASP A 205 -17.46 -2.28 23.04
CA ASP A 205 -17.29 -0.94 23.65
C ASP A 205 -17.16 -1.00 25.21
N LYS A 206 -16.76 -2.18 25.71
CA LYS A 206 -16.48 -2.54 27.11
C LYS A 206 -15.15 -3.33 27.24
N ALA A 207 -14.26 -3.17 26.26
CA ALA A 207 -13.01 -3.94 26.14
C ALA A 207 -11.86 -3.41 27.01
N LEU A 208 -11.88 -2.12 27.36
CA LEU A 208 -10.90 -1.49 28.23
C LEU A 208 -11.33 -1.57 29.69
N GLY A 209 -10.36 -1.74 30.60
CA GLY A 209 -10.56 -1.80 32.04
C GLY A 209 -9.95 -0.59 32.76
N GLU A 210 -9.87 -0.70 34.10
CA GLU A 210 -9.31 0.33 35.00
C GLU A 210 -7.92 0.83 34.60
N LYS A 211 -7.11 -0.01 33.95
CA LYS A 211 -5.77 0.37 33.49
C LYS A 211 -5.80 1.47 32.44
N SER A 212 -6.86 1.53 31.63
CA SER A 212 -7.09 2.58 30.63
C SER A 212 -7.88 3.77 31.17
N ARG A 213 -8.10 3.89 32.49
CA ARG A 213 -8.67 5.09 33.11
C ARG A 213 -7.59 6.20 33.19
N PRO A 214 -7.91 7.49 32.91
CA PRO A 214 -6.94 8.57 32.94
C PRO A 214 -6.32 8.78 34.33
N HIS A 215 -5.01 8.62 34.43
CA HIS A 215 -4.23 8.81 35.66
C HIS A 215 -3.87 10.30 35.87
N VAL A 216 -4.90 11.15 35.93
CA VAL A 216 -4.79 12.62 35.94
C VAL A 216 -5.47 13.21 37.18
N GLN A 217 -4.71 13.88 38.05
CA GLN A 217 -5.26 14.47 39.27
C GLN A 217 -6.15 15.68 38.97
N GLY A 218 -7.31 15.77 39.65
CA GLY A 218 -8.20 16.94 39.60
C GLY A 218 -8.99 17.13 38.30
N HIS A 219 -8.93 16.18 37.35
CA HIS A 219 -9.69 16.24 36.09
C HIS A 219 -10.83 15.21 36.09
N ALA A 220 -12.05 15.62 35.75
CA ALA A 220 -13.25 14.76 35.76
C ALA A 220 -13.10 13.50 34.87
N ALA A 221 -12.28 13.55 33.82
CA ALA A 221 -11.96 12.38 33.01
C ALA A 221 -11.30 11.22 33.81
N SER A 222 -10.70 11.47 34.97
CA SER A 222 -10.12 10.41 35.83
C SER A 222 -11.16 9.52 36.53
N GLU A 223 -12.44 9.92 36.51
CA GLU A 223 -13.53 9.18 37.14
C GLU A 223 -14.07 8.05 36.25
N GLN A 224 -13.81 8.08 34.94
CA GLN A 224 -14.37 7.14 33.96
C GLN A 224 -13.34 6.62 32.93
N ILE A 225 -13.55 5.40 32.44
CA ILE A 225 -12.80 4.85 31.30
C ILE A 225 -13.27 5.60 30.03
N PRO A 226 -12.38 6.09 29.15
CA PRO A 226 -12.80 6.87 27.99
C PRO A 226 -13.67 6.05 27.02
N ARG A 227 -14.58 6.73 26.31
CA ARG A 227 -15.42 6.07 25.29
C ARG A 227 -14.52 5.42 24.23
N HIS A 228 -14.75 4.15 23.95
CA HIS A 228 -13.90 3.35 23.06
C HIS A 228 -14.72 2.30 22.32
N TYR A 229 -14.20 1.82 21.19
CA TYR A 229 -14.72 0.66 20.50
C TYR A 229 -13.54 -0.10 19.91
N MET A 230 -13.46 -1.40 20.21
CA MET A 230 -12.35 -2.28 19.87
C MET A 230 -12.83 -3.41 18.96
N ILE A 231 -12.00 -3.75 17.97
CA ILE A 231 -12.14 -4.88 17.05
C ILE A 231 -10.87 -5.73 17.17
N VAL A 232 -11.02 -7.01 17.49
CA VAL A 232 -9.93 -7.99 17.49
C VAL A 232 -10.19 -8.98 16.37
N SER A 233 -9.30 -9.07 15.37
CA SER A 233 -9.35 -10.06 14.29
C SER A 233 -8.32 -11.15 14.51
N ILE A 234 -8.79 -12.40 14.49
CA ILE A 234 -8.00 -13.60 14.74
C ILE A 234 -8.21 -14.57 13.56
N PRO A 235 -7.16 -15.10 12.91
CA PRO A 235 -7.34 -16.09 11.85
C PRO A 235 -8.12 -17.30 12.37
N CYS A 236 -9.15 -17.73 11.64
CA CYS A 236 -10.06 -18.78 12.08
C CYS A 236 -10.19 -19.87 11.01
N GLU A 237 -9.93 -21.12 11.38
CA GLU A 237 -10.30 -22.27 10.55
C GLU A 237 -11.72 -22.71 10.96
N HIS A 238 -12.63 -22.80 9.98
CA HIS A 238 -14.06 -23.03 10.20
C HIS A 238 -14.56 -24.10 9.23
N PRO A 239 -15.30 -25.12 9.68
CA PRO A 239 -15.72 -26.24 8.83
C PRO A 239 -16.46 -25.82 7.54
N GLU A 240 -17.32 -24.80 7.64
CA GLU A 240 -18.09 -24.30 6.49
C GLU A 240 -17.34 -23.32 5.56
N ALA A 241 -16.07 -23.01 5.85
CA ALA A 241 -15.23 -22.16 5.01
C ALA A 241 -13.94 -22.90 4.61
N PRO A 242 -14.02 -24.01 3.84
CA PRO A 242 -12.85 -24.65 3.25
C PRO A 242 -12.09 -23.67 2.33
N ARG A 243 -10.88 -24.06 1.92
CA ARG A 243 -10.08 -23.27 0.97
C ARG A 243 -10.77 -23.26 -0.39
N ARG A 244 -10.98 -22.07 -0.98
CA ARG A 244 -11.62 -21.92 -2.29
C ARG A 244 -10.61 -21.96 -3.43
N ASP A 245 -10.96 -22.64 -4.52
CA ASP A 245 -10.16 -22.68 -5.74
C ASP A 245 -9.95 -21.28 -6.34
N GLY A 246 -8.77 -21.06 -6.93
CA GLY A 246 -8.37 -19.78 -7.52
C GLY A 246 -7.96 -18.69 -6.51
N LEU A 247 -8.19 -18.89 -5.20
CA LEU A 247 -7.86 -17.93 -4.14
C LEU A 247 -6.71 -18.44 -3.26
N VAL A 248 -5.83 -17.54 -2.84
CA VAL A 248 -4.77 -17.87 -1.87
C VAL A 248 -5.28 -17.57 -0.47
N ARG A 249 -5.38 -18.59 0.40
CA ARG A 249 -5.67 -18.38 1.82
C ARG A 249 -4.53 -17.62 2.49
N GLY A 250 -4.79 -16.35 2.83
CA GLY A 250 -3.94 -15.55 3.69
C GLY A 250 -4.39 -15.64 5.14
N GLN A 251 -3.59 -15.07 6.04
CA GLN A 251 -3.93 -14.87 7.45
C GLN A 251 -3.56 -13.44 7.87
N TYR A 252 -4.35 -12.85 8.76
CA TYR A 252 -3.98 -11.61 9.44
C TYR A 252 -4.45 -11.64 10.89
N GLU A 253 -3.57 -11.20 11.77
CA GLU A 253 -3.77 -11.05 13.21
C GLU A 253 -3.84 -9.53 13.46
N SER A 254 -4.89 -9.01 14.12
CA SER A 254 -4.94 -7.57 14.43
C SER A 254 -5.81 -7.19 15.64
N VAL A 255 -5.45 -6.07 16.26
CA VAL A 255 -6.33 -5.30 17.16
C VAL A 255 -6.45 -3.90 16.59
N GLU A 256 -7.67 -3.41 16.44
CA GLU A 256 -7.98 -2.03 16.07
C GLU A 256 -8.92 -1.42 17.10
N MET A 257 -8.70 -0.15 17.45
CA MET A 257 -9.47 0.53 18.48
C MET A 257 -9.57 2.02 18.19
N ILE A 258 -10.78 2.57 18.25
CA ILE A 258 -11.00 4.00 18.49
C ILE A 258 -11.15 4.26 19.98
N ARG A 259 -10.64 5.40 20.44
CA ARG A 259 -10.78 5.89 21.80
C ARG A 259 -10.90 7.41 21.79
N GLU A 260 -11.86 7.94 22.51
CA GLU A 260 -12.01 9.37 22.78
C GLU A 260 -10.84 9.89 23.62
N ILE A 261 -10.34 11.09 23.32
CA ILE A 261 -9.51 11.88 24.24
C ILE A 261 -10.46 12.82 25.00
N PRO A 262 -10.78 12.54 26.28
CA PRO A 262 -11.87 13.21 27.00
C PRO A 262 -11.45 14.58 27.54
N LEU A 263 -11.29 15.56 26.64
CA LEU A 263 -11.07 16.96 27.00
C LEU A 263 -12.33 17.55 27.64
N ILE A 264 -13.49 17.24 27.05
CA ILE A 264 -14.83 17.49 27.57
C ILE A 264 -15.32 16.19 28.23
N PRO A 265 -15.63 16.17 29.53
CA PRO A 265 -16.10 14.96 30.20
C PRO A 265 -17.55 14.63 29.80
N ALA A 266 -17.78 13.41 29.32
CA ALA A 266 -19.13 12.92 29.05
C ALA A 266 -19.94 12.86 30.36
N LYS A 267 -21.08 13.55 30.42
CA LYS A 267 -21.98 13.61 31.58
C LYS A 267 -22.93 12.40 31.69
N SER A 268 -23.11 11.69 30.58
CA SER A 268 -23.74 10.37 30.50
C SER A 268 -23.16 9.62 29.29
N ALA A 269 -23.23 8.29 29.30
CA ALA A 269 -22.77 7.44 28.19
C ALA A 269 -23.88 7.16 27.17
N GLU A 270 -24.66 8.19 26.81
CA GLU A 270 -25.65 8.11 25.74
C GLU A 270 -24.96 8.21 24.37
N ASP A 271 -25.31 7.33 23.42
CA ASP A 271 -24.76 7.38 22.06
C ASP A 271 -25.29 8.64 21.33
N GLY A 272 -24.37 9.54 20.97
CA GLY A 272 -24.69 10.84 20.39
C GLY A 272 -25.36 10.76 19.01
N LYS A 273 -26.13 11.80 18.66
CA LYS A 273 -26.68 11.92 17.31
C LYS A 273 -25.56 12.12 16.29
N THR A 274 -25.49 11.26 15.28
CA THR A 274 -24.45 11.26 14.24
C THR A 274 -24.59 12.34 13.17
N GLY A 275 -25.60 13.21 13.27
CA GLY A 275 -25.76 14.36 12.38
C GLY A 275 -24.63 15.38 12.49
N ARG A 276 -24.52 16.28 11.51
CA ARG A 276 -23.60 17.42 11.57
C ARG A 276 -24.16 18.54 12.45
N LYS A 277 -23.28 19.28 13.11
CA LYS A 277 -23.57 20.58 13.74
C LYS A 277 -22.48 21.56 13.33
N GLU A 278 -22.86 22.73 12.81
CA GLU A 278 -21.91 23.79 12.43
C GLU A 278 -21.23 24.39 13.67
N GLU A 279 -21.94 24.43 14.80
CA GLU A 279 -21.43 24.83 16.10
C GLU A 279 -21.74 23.75 17.15
N ALA A 280 -20.71 23.35 17.87
CA ALA A 280 -20.77 22.41 18.99
C ALA A 280 -20.93 23.17 20.30
N ASP A 281 -21.90 22.74 21.11
CA ASP A 281 -22.02 23.18 22.50
C ASP A 281 -20.65 23.03 23.21
N PRO A 282 -20.23 24.01 24.06
CA PRO A 282 -18.97 23.90 24.81
C PRO A 282 -18.85 22.59 25.61
N ASP A 283 -19.97 22.02 26.06
CA ASP A 283 -20.03 20.80 26.86
C ASP A 283 -20.37 19.52 26.04
N ASP A 284 -20.37 19.56 24.70
CA ASP A 284 -20.64 18.38 23.85
C ASP A 284 -19.41 17.46 23.69
N PRO A 285 -19.43 16.21 24.19
CA PRO A 285 -18.31 15.29 24.05
C PRO A 285 -18.13 14.75 22.61
N GLU A 286 -19.09 14.90 21.69
CA GLU A 286 -18.86 14.55 20.28
C GLU A 286 -17.85 15.50 19.59
N ALA A 287 -17.49 16.61 20.22
CA ALA A 287 -16.42 17.52 19.79
C ALA A 287 -15.03 17.16 20.37
N ASN A 288 -14.90 16.05 21.11
CA ASN A 288 -13.60 15.54 21.57
C ASN A 288 -12.77 14.95 20.42
N PRO A 289 -11.44 15.10 20.40
CA PRO A 289 -10.58 14.40 19.46
C PRO A 289 -10.67 12.88 19.64
N VAL A 290 -10.71 12.14 18.52
CA VAL A 290 -10.73 10.68 18.52
C VAL A 290 -9.35 10.14 18.15
N GLU A 291 -8.77 9.39 19.07
CA GLU A 291 -7.58 8.58 18.85
C GLU A 291 -7.95 7.27 18.15
N TRP A 292 -7.22 6.93 17.09
CA TRP A 292 -7.36 5.68 16.37
C TRP A 292 -6.03 4.91 16.40
N ILE A 293 -6.06 3.71 16.99
CA ILE A 293 -4.93 2.78 17.11
C ILE A 293 -5.24 1.52 16.31
N MET A 294 -4.25 0.99 15.59
CA MET A 294 -4.33 -0.36 15.03
C MET A 294 -2.98 -1.05 15.10
N ILE A 295 -2.98 -2.35 15.38
CA ILE A 295 -1.83 -3.24 15.42
C ILE A 295 -2.16 -4.42 14.52
N THR A 296 -1.27 -4.76 13.58
CA THR A 296 -1.48 -5.89 12.67
C THR A 296 -0.20 -6.62 12.30
N ARG A 297 -0.36 -7.92 12.03
CA ARG A 297 0.59 -8.75 11.30
C ARG A 297 -0.19 -9.58 10.28
N SER A 298 0.26 -9.59 9.02
CA SER A 298 -0.36 -10.38 7.96
C SER A 298 0.65 -11.23 7.21
N ASP A 299 0.28 -12.47 6.93
CA ASP A 299 0.90 -13.28 5.90
C ASP A 299 -0.10 -13.44 4.74
N PRO A 300 0.15 -12.85 3.56
CA PRO A 300 -0.75 -12.95 2.41
C PRO A 300 -0.71 -14.35 1.76
N GLY A 301 0.14 -15.27 2.23
CA GLY A 301 0.22 -16.63 1.74
C GLY A 301 0.82 -16.79 0.34
N GLY A 302 1.18 -18.04 0.03
CA GLY A 302 1.86 -18.41 -1.21
C GLY A 302 3.32 -17.91 -1.25
N GLY A 303 3.83 -17.70 -2.46
CA GLY A 303 5.26 -17.41 -2.70
C GLY A 303 5.70 -15.95 -2.54
N ILE A 304 4.94 -15.07 -1.87
CA ILE A 304 5.33 -13.65 -1.74
C ILE A 304 6.46 -13.52 -0.69
N PRO A 305 7.64 -12.98 -1.04
CA PRO A 305 8.72 -12.81 -0.08
C PRO A 305 8.36 -11.79 1.01
N ARG A 306 8.54 -12.16 2.27
CA ARG A 306 8.16 -11.36 3.44
C ARG A 306 8.73 -9.93 3.45
N PHE A 307 9.94 -9.72 2.93
CA PHE A 307 10.52 -8.36 2.79
C PHE A 307 9.73 -7.45 1.82
N LEU A 308 8.98 -8.03 0.88
CA LEU A 308 8.11 -7.28 -0.04
C LEU A 308 6.86 -6.79 0.69
N VAL A 309 6.27 -7.65 1.51
CA VAL A 309 5.13 -7.34 2.39
C VAL A 309 5.54 -6.24 3.37
N ASP A 310 6.60 -6.48 4.13
CA ASP A 310 7.16 -5.55 5.13
C ASP A 310 7.49 -4.14 4.59
N ARG A 311 7.73 -4.01 3.28
CA ARG A 311 8.01 -2.74 2.59
C ARG A 311 6.74 -2.07 2.05
N GLY A 312 5.70 -2.83 1.75
CA GLY A 312 4.40 -2.32 1.30
C GLY A 312 3.49 -1.89 2.44
N THR A 313 3.47 -2.66 3.54
CA THR A 313 2.53 -2.48 4.66
C THR A 313 2.44 -1.05 5.20
N PRO A 314 3.54 -0.30 5.45
CA PRO A 314 3.43 1.07 5.95
C PRO A 314 2.67 2.03 5.02
N GLY A 315 2.78 1.86 3.70
CA GLY A 315 2.04 2.68 2.73
C GLY A 315 0.57 2.27 2.62
N ALA A 316 0.28 0.98 2.69
CA ALA A 316 -1.09 0.45 2.69
C ALA A 316 -1.88 0.94 3.92
N ILE A 317 -1.29 0.84 5.12
CA ILE A 317 -1.89 1.29 6.38
C ILE A 317 -2.30 2.78 6.33
N VAL A 318 -1.50 3.64 5.71
CA VAL A 318 -1.84 5.07 5.55
C VAL A 318 -2.93 5.27 4.50
N ALA A 319 -2.83 4.61 3.34
CA ALA A 319 -3.84 4.72 2.29
C ALA A 319 -5.23 4.21 2.74
N ASP A 320 -5.28 3.11 3.48
CA ASP A 320 -6.52 2.57 4.05
C ASP A 320 -7.07 3.43 5.19
N THR A 321 -6.24 4.25 5.85
CA THR A 321 -6.71 5.29 6.79
C THR A 321 -7.49 6.38 6.05
N SER A 322 -6.99 6.85 4.90
CA SER A 322 -7.68 7.84 4.07
C SER A 322 -9.01 7.31 3.52
N LYS A 323 -9.01 6.14 2.86
CA LYS A 323 -10.25 5.56 2.28
C LYS A 323 -11.39 5.42 3.29
N PHE A 324 -11.08 4.99 4.51
CA PHE A 324 -12.09 4.86 5.57
C PHE A 324 -12.71 6.22 5.92
N LEU A 325 -11.88 7.26 6.05
CA LEU A 325 -12.34 8.61 6.35
C LEU A 325 -13.08 9.25 5.16
N ASP A 326 -12.63 9.02 3.93
CA ASP A 326 -13.35 9.44 2.72
C ASP A 326 -14.78 8.86 2.69
N TRP A 327 -14.94 7.59 3.04
CA TRP A 327 -16.26 6.93 3.13
C TRP A 327 -17.08 7.38 4.35
N ALA A 328 -16.49 7.42 5.55
CA ALA A 328 -17.19 7.69 6.80
C ALA A 328 -17.63 9.16 6.94
N CYS A 329 -16.88 10.10 6.38
CA CYS A 329 -17.21 11.53 6.38
C CYS A 329 -18.26 11.88 5.31
N ALA A 330 -18.26 11.17 4.17
CA ALA A 330 -19.20 11.38 3.07
C ALA A 330 -20.63 10.93 3.39
N LYS A 331 -20.83 10.02 4.36
CA LYS A 331 -22.16 9.70 4.88
C LYS A 331 -22.60 10.78 5.86
N ASP A 332 -23.79 11.35 5.66
CA ASP A 332 -24.33 12.38 6.55
C ASP A 332 -24.74 11.79 7.90
N GLU A 333 -25.64 10.80 7.88
CA GLU A 333 -25.99 9.95 9.01
C GLU A 333 -25.48 8.52 8.78
N ILE A 334 -25.06 7.88 9.87
CA ILE A 334 -24.72 6.45 9.91
C ILE A 334 -25.66 5.82 10.93
N GLU A 335 -26.64 5.05 10.45
CA GLU A 335 -27.63 4.41 11.31
C GLU A 335 -26.98 3.27 12.11
N ASP A 336 -27.64 2.81 13.17
CA ASP A 336 -27.07 1.78 14.06
C ASP A 336 -27.40 0.36 13.54
N PRO A 337 -26.40 -0.46 13.15
CA PRO A 337 -26.64 -1.82 12.68
C PRO A 337 -27.24 -2.74 13.76
N GLU A 338 -26.98 -2.50 15.05
CA GLU A 338 -27.67 -3.25 16.10
C GLU A 338 -29.15 -2.84 16.21
N GLY A 339 -29.45 -1.57 15.98
CA GLY A 339 -30.81 -1.05 15.85
C GLY A 339 -31.57 -1.74 14.71
N ASP A 340 -30.92 -1.98 13.57
CA ASP A 340 -31.53 -2.67 12.43
C ASP A 340 -31.77 -4.16 12.70
N SER A 341 -30.85 -4.87 13.36
CA SER A 341 -31.09 -6.24 13.84
C SER A 341 -32.24 -6.30 14.84
N LYS A 342 -32.31 -5.36 15.79
CA LYS A 342 -33.39 -5.28 16.79
C LYS A 342 -34.74 -4.95 16.12
N ARG A 343 -34.77 -4.08 15.11
CA ARG A 343 -35.97 -3.77 14.28
C ARG A 343 -36.44 -4.94 13.44
N GLN A 344 -35.53 -5.71 12.84
CA GLN A 344 -35.91 -6.92 12.10
C GLN A 344 -36.46 -8.00 13.04
N ALA A 345 -35.82 -8.22 14.20
CA ALA A 345 -36.31 -9.14 15.22
C ALA A 345 -37.71 -8.73 15.73
N SER A 346 -37.94 -7.44 16.02
CA SER A 346 -39.26 -6.97 16.44
C SER A 346 -40.31 -7.10 15.34
N ALA A 347 -39.99 -6.79 14.09
CA ALA A 347 -40.91 -6.93 12.95
C ALA A 347 -41.24 -8.40 12.61
N ILE A 348 -40.33 -9.33 12.90
CA ILE A 348 -40.60 -10.79 12.80
C ILE A 348 -41.55 -11.22 13.94
N ASN A 349 -41.28 -10.80 15.18
CA ASN A 349 -42.17 -11.06 16.32
C ASN A 349 -43.57 -10.48 16.11
N GLU A 350 -43.66 -9.26 15.56
CA GLU A 350 -44.91 -8.56 15.30
C GLU A 350 -45.72 -9.24 14.19
N LYS A 351 -45.06 -9.74 13.13
CA LYS A 351 -45.72 -10.62 12.14
C LYS A 351 -46.19 -11.93 12.76
N GLN A 352 -45.36 -12.62 13.55
CA GLN A 352 -45.75 -13.87 14.21
C GLN A 352 -46.92 -13.67 15.19
N ALA A 353 -47.00 -12.51 15.86
CA ALA A 353 -48.15 -12.15 16.69
C ALA A 353 -49.42 -11.86 15.86
N LEU A 354 -49.29 -11.23 14.69
CA LEU A 354 -50.40 -11.01 13.76
C LEU A 354 -50.92 -12.31 13.13
N ASP A 355 -50.02 -13.20 12.72
CA ASP A 355 -50.37 -14.52 12.16
C ASP A 355 -51.05 -15.39 13.24
N ALA A 356 -50.50 -15.42 14.47
CA ALA A 356 -51.12 -16.12 15.61
C ALA A 356 -52.49 -15.54 16.01
N ALA A 357 -52.72 -14.24 15.81
CA ALA A 357 -54.03 -13.62 16.01
C ALA A 357 -55.05 -14.01 14.92
N GLN A 358 -54.62 -14.37 13.71
CA GLN A 358 -55.51 -14.82 12.63
C GLN A 358 -55.93 -16.30 12.76
N GLU A 359 -55.14 -17.15 13.43
CA GLU A 359 -55.55 -18.54 13.73
C GLU A 359 -56.57 -18.66 14.89
N ALA A 360 -56.86 -17.57 15.61
CA ALA A 360 -57.66 -17.58 16.84
C ALA A 360 -59.18 -17.42 16.64
N GLU A 361 -59.67 -17.16 15.42
CA GLU A 361 -61.11 -16.94 15.14
C GLU A 361 -61.87 -18.22 14.72
N PRO A 362 -63.01 -18.57 15.36
CA PRO A 362 -63.73 -19.81 15.08
C PRO A 362 -64.52 -19.75 13.76
N ARG A 363 -64.27 -20.74 12.89
CA ARG A 363 -64.93 -20.91 11.58
C ARG A 363 -66.47 -20.94 11.67
N GLN A 364 -67.13 -19.90 11.18
CA GLN A 364 -68.56 -19.95 10.83
C GLN A 364 -68.79 -20.43 9.39
N SER A 365 -69.96 -21.01 9.14
CA SER A 365 -70.24 -21.82 7.95
C SER A 365 -70.76 -21.04 6.73
N PHE A 366 -70.46 -21.58 5.54
CA PHE A 366 -70.87 -21.12 4.21
C PHE A 366 -72.31 -20.59 4.06
N SER A 367 -72.45 -19.56 3.22
CA SER A 367 -73.62 -19.37 2.35
C SER A 367 -73.16 -18.96 0.95
N ALA A 368 -73.79 -19.50 -0.11
CA ALA A 368 -73.26 -19.48 -1.47
C ALA A 368 -74.09 -18.60 -2.45
N ALA A 369 -74.17 -17.31 -2.18
CA ALA A 369 -74.54 -16.25 -3.13
C ALA A 369 -73.94 -14.91 -2.64
N SER A 370 -73.12 -14.19 -3.40
CA SER A 370 -73.36 -13.78 -4.80
C SER A 370 -72.09 -13.80 -5.67
N ARG A 371 -72.28 -13.73 -6.99
CA ARG A 371 -71.20 -13.74 -7.99
C ARG A 371 -70.61 -12.33 -8.19
N ASN A 372 -69.28 -12.23 -8.18
CA ASN A 372 -68.50 -11.60 -9.25
C ASN A 372 -67.06 -12.15 -9.16
N VAL A 373 -66.50 -12.56 -10.29
CA VAL A 373 -65.28 -13.41 -10.36
C VAL A 373 -64.43 -13.02 -11.55
N GLN A 374 -63.16 -12.67 -11.30
CA GLN A 374 -61.91 -13.18 -11.91
C GLN A 374 -60.74 -12.27 -11.43
N LEU A 375 -59.63 -12.78 -10.88
CA LEU A 375 -58.48 -13.46 -11.54
C LEU A 375 -57.74 -12.50 -12.48
N THR A 376 -56.42 -12.23 -12.41
CA THR A 376 -55.22 -13.06 -12.11
C THR A 376 -54.18 -12.27 -11.27
N GLY A 377 -52.99 -12.79 -10.87
CA GLY A 377 -52.43 -14.14 -10.94
C GLY A 377 -51.04 -14.25 -11.63
N VAL A 378 -49.97 -14.38 -10.82
CA VAL A 378 -48.60 -14.86 -11.15
C VAL A 378 -47.77 -14.03 -12.16
N GLY A 379 -46.46 -13.88 -11.91
CA GLY A 379 -45.52 -13.14 -12.78
C GLY A 379 -44.58 -14.04 -13.60
N THR A 380 -43.92 -13.47 -14.61
CA THR A 380 -42.92 -14.13 -15.48
C THR A 380 -41.81 -13.16 -15.93
N SER A 381 -40.78 -13.70 -16.60
CA SER A 381 -39.52 -13.01 -16.96
C SER A 381 -39.60 -12.17 -18.25
N ILE A 382 -38.46 -11.50 -18.53
CA ILE A 382 -38.11 -10.60 -19.63
C ILE A 382 -38.48 -11.14 -21.03
N ALA A 383 -39.17 -10.32 -21.83
CA ALA A 383 -39.05 -10.22 -23.29
C ALA A 383 -39.67 -8.89 -23.80
N ASP A 384 -39.29 -8.49 -25.02
CA ASP A 384 -39.92 -7.54 -25.95
C ASP A 384 -40.49 -6.19 -25.45
N ARG A 385 -39.85 -5.10 -25.89
CA ARG A 385 -40.53 -3.83 -26.22
C ARG A 385 -40.12 -3.40 -27.64
N PRO A 386 -41.07 -3.00 -28.51
CA PRO A 386 -40.81 -2.78 -29.94
C PRO A 386 -40.13 -1.43 -30.23
N LEU A 387 -39.55 -1.32 -31.44
CA LEU A 387 -38.98 -0.09 -31.98
C LEU A 387 -40.07 0.92 -32.38
N THR A 388 -39.75 2.20 -32.23
CA THR A 388 -40.29 3.31 -33.06
C THR A 388 -39.14 4.25 -33.42
N ASP A 389 -39.07 4.63 -34.69
CA ASP A 389 -37.88 5.23 -35.34
C ASP A 389 -38.09 6.75 -35.64
N PRO A 390 -37.25 7.52 -36.37
CA PRO A 390 -36.67 8.74 -35.77
C PRO A 390 -36.98 10.06 -36.50
N SER A 391 -36.86 11.18 -35.78
CA SER A 391 -37.05 12.54 -36.31
C SER A 391 -35.73 13.23 -36.69
N THR A 392 -35.33 13.05 -37.95
CA THR A 392 -34.29 13.75 -38.72
C THR A 392 -33.91 15.18 -38.28
N ILE A 393 -32.61 15.44 -38.14
CA ILE A 393 -31.96 16.72 -38.52
C ILE A 393 -30.84 16.39 -39.52
N LYS A 394 -30.62 17.25 -40.52
CA LYS A 394 -29.70 17.02 -41.67
C LYS A 394 -28.43 17.89 -41.62
N PRO A 395 -27.37 17.52 -42.37
CA PRO A 395 -26.02 18.06 -42.20
C PRO A 395 -25.71 19.30 -43.07
N SER A 396 -24.51 19.86 -42.88
CA SER A 396 -23.83 20.79 -43.79
C SER A 396 -22.37 20.35 -43.98
N ASP A 397 -21.84 20.48 -45.20
CA ASP A 397 -20.55 19.90 -45.62
C ASP A 397 -19.29 20.62 -45.10
N GLY A 398 -18.14 19.92 -45.20
CA GLY A 398 -16.83 20.44 -44.74
C GLY A 398 -15.66 19.49 -45.06
N SER A 399 -15.53 19.03 -46.31
CA SER A 399 -14.52 18.04 -46.71
C SER A 399 -13.13 18.64 -46.96
N ASN A 400 -12.10 18.12 -46.26
CA ASN A 400 -10.73 17.77 -46.74
C ASN A 400 -9.70 17.87 -45.61
N GLY A 401 -8.95 16.80 -45.33
CA GLY A 401 -7.97 16.81 -44.22
C GLY A 401 -7.31 15.47 -43.86
N ILE A 402 -7.06 14.58 -44.84
CA ILE A 402 -6.47 13.25 -44.59
C ILE A 402 -4.97 13.36 -44.26
N PHE A 403 -4.62 13.77 -43.03
CA PHE A 403 -3.26 13.58 -42.46
C PHE A 403 -3.13 13.68 -40.92
N SER A 404 -4.18 14.03 -40.16
CA SER A 404 -4.03 14.40 -38.73
C SER A 404 -4.03 13.24 -37.71
N SER A 405 -4.46 12.02 -38.09
CA SER A 405 -4.80 10.94 -37.13
C SER A 405 -3.62 10.05 -36.68
N MET A 406 -2.42 10.61 -36.52
CA MET A 406 -1.21 9.83 -36.18
C MET A 406 -0.26 10.45 -35.14
N LYS A 407 -0.73 11.45 -34.35
CA LYS A 407 0.07 12.05 -33.27
C LYS A 407 -0.34 11.65 -31.85
N ASP A 408 -1.61 11.36 -31.60
CA ASP A 408 -2.12 11.07 -30.25
C ASP A 408 -1.98 9.59 -29.82
N ALA A 409 -1.63 8.69 -30.74
CA ALA A 409 -1.56 7.25 -30.51
C ALA A 409 -0.34 6.77 -29.67
N VAL A 410 0.57 7.67 -29.28
CA VAL A 410 1.86 7.31 -28.65
C VAL A 410 1.93 7.67 -27.15
N GLY A 411 1.04 8.52 -26.64
CA GLY A 411 1.09 9.00 -25.24
C GLY A 411 0.68 7.96 -24.17
N ASN A 412 -0.30 7.10 -24.48
CA ASN A 412 -1.00 6.31 -23.45
C ASN A 412 -0.44 4.89 -23.20
N GLY A 413 0.74 4.55 -23.76
CA GLY A 413 1.25 3.16 -23.75
C GLY A 413 1.84 2.65 -22.43
N ILE A 414 2.23 3.54 -21.50
CA ILE A 414 3.16 3.18 -20.40
C ILE A 414 2.53 3.30 -18.99
N GLN A 415 1.33 3.89 -18.84
CA GLN A 415 0.74 4.15 -17.52
C GLN A 415 0.28 2.89 -16.75
N ASN A 416 0.09 1.76 -17.43
CA ASN A 416 -0.50 0.54 -16.85
C ASN A 416 0.49 -0.36 -16.06
N TYR A 417 1.60 0.17 -15.53
CA TYR A 417 2.60 -0.64 -14.80
C TYR A 417 3.27 0.03 -13.59
N ALA A 418 2.59 0.98 -12.92
CA ALA A 418 3.00 1.49 -11.62
C ALA A 418 1.78 1.78 -10.72
N PRO A 419 1.83 1.52 -9.41
CA PRO A 419 0.81 2.02 -8.48
C PRO A 419 0.88 3.55 -8.40
N GLN A 420 -0.26 4.22 -8.16
CA GLN A 420 -0.38 5.69 -8.23
C GLN A 420 0.58 6.44 -7.28
N SER A 421 1.03 5.82 -6.18
CA SER A 421 2.08 6.37 -5.29
C SER A 421 3.46 6.55 -5.95
N VAL A 422 3.65 6.09 -7.19
CA VAL A 422 4.86 6.30 -8.01
C VAL A 422 4.56 7.19 -9.24
N ALA A 423 3.29 7.34 -9.64
CA ALA A 423 2.90 8.13 -10.81
C ALA A 423 3.21 9.63 -10.63
N SER A 424 3.03 10.16 -9.42
CA SER A 424 3.23 11.58 -9.06
C SER A 424 4.68 12.08 -9.16
N TYR A 425 5.64 11.25 -9.59
CA TYR A 425 7.07 11.59 -9.65
C TYR A 425 7.70 11.37 -11.04
N LEU A 426 6.88 11.13 -12.08
CA LEU A 426 7.34 10.73 -13.42
C LEU A 426 6.87 11.64 -14.57
N GLN A 427 6.44 12.88 -14.28
CA GLN A 427 6.26 13.92 -15.29
C GLN A 427 7.41 14.94 -15.24
N PRO A 428 8.29 14.98 -16.25
CA PRO A 428 9.13 16.15 -16.49
C PRO A 428 8.25 17.30 -16.97
N SER A 429 8.39 18.49 -16.37
CA SER A 429 7.74 19.69 -16.91
C SER A 429 8.43 20.07 -18.24
N MET A 430 7.70 19.93 -19.34
CA MET A 430 8.04 20.49 -20.64
C MET A 430 6.82 21.22 -21.17
N GLN A 431 6.68 22.48 -20.78
CA GLN A 431 5.84 23.44 -21.48
C GLN A 431 6.59 23.86 -22.75
N ASP A 432 5.95 23.73 -23.90
CA ASP A 432 6.36 24.37 -25.15
C ASP A 432 5.15 25.16 -25.68
N SER A 433 5.35 26.43 -26.04
CA SER A 433 4.29 27.37 -26.37
C SER A 433 4.87 28.53 -27.19
N SER A 434 4.54 28.54 -28.48
CA SER A 434 5.02 29.51 -29.48
C SER A 434 4.09 30.75 -29.56
N PRO A 435 4.51 31.88 -30.16
CA PRO A 435 4.33 33.16 -29.47
C PRO A 435 3.53 34.26 -30.20
N SER A 436 3.15 35.30 -29.44
CA SER A 436 3.03 36.68 -29.94
C SER A 436 2.99 37.71 -28.79
N SER A 437 3.87 38.73 -28.86
CA SER A 437 3.62 40.17 -28.54
C SER A 437 2.99 40.61 -27.18
N GLU A 438 3.53 41.56 -26.39
CA GLU A 438 4.74 42.43 -26.47
C GLU A 438 5.26 42.85 -25.06
N SER A 439 6.35 43.63 -25.03
CA SER A 439 6.79 44.56 -23.95
C SER A 439 7.36 43.98 -22.64
N ASP A 440 8.72 44.01 -22.58
CA ASP A 440 9.57 44.52 -21.48
C ASP A 440 9.60 43.80 -20.09
N THR A 441 10.69 43.81 -19.31
CA THR A 441 11.94 44.61 -19.38
C THR A 441 13.20 43.82 -18.93
N VAL A 442 14.31 43.99 -19.66
CA VAL A 442 15.75 43.72 -19.35
C VAL A 442 16.18 42.72 -18.23
N SER A 443 16.99 41.70 -18.58
CA SER A 443 18.47 41.77 -18.45
C SER A 443 19.17 40.43 -18.79
N ASP A 444 20.08 40.44 -19.77
CA ASP A 444 21.18 39.47 -19.92
C ASP A 444 22.37 39.86 -18.98
N THR A 445 23.53 39.18 -18.84
CA THR A 445 24.22 38.19 -19.69
C THR A 445 24.97 37.07 -18.94
N SER A 446 25.03 35.91 -19.60
CA SER A 446 26.06 34.86 -19.66
C SER A 446 27.23 34.69 -18.62
N SER A 447 27.37 33.43 -18.21
CA SER A 447 28.62 32.60 -18.22
C SER A 447 29.69 32.64 -17.11
N LEU A 448 29.69 31.56 -16.31
CA LEU A 448 30.81 30.62 -16.08
C LEU A 448 32.27 31.17 -16.06
N ARG A 449 32.76 31.57 -14.87
CA ARG A 449 34.09 31.17 -14.33
C ARG A 449 34.31 31.65 -12.87
N SER A 450 35.35 31.08 -12.25
CA SER A 450 35.97 31.48 -10.96
C SER A 450 35.30 31.01 -9.66
N PHE A 451 36.13 30.93 -8.61
CA PHE A 451 35.87 30.50 -7.22
C PHE A 451 35.34 29.06 -7.03
N ALA A 452 36.06 28.10 -6.42
CA ALA A 452 37.35 28.09 -5.73
C ALA A 452 37.47 28.97 -4.46
N SER A 453 37.56 28.31 -3.30
CA SER A 453 37.87 28.88 -1.97
C SER A 453 36.83 29.79 -1.32
N ALA A 454 36.09 29.24 -0.34
CA ALA A 454 35.42 29.99 0.72
C ALA A 454 35.17 29.09 1.95
N GLU A 455 36.21 28.82 2.75
CA GLU A 455 36.03 28.62 4.20
C GLU A 455 36.47 29.92 4.89
N GLN A 456 35.57 30.55 5.65
CA GLN A 456 35.84 31.85 6.28
C GLN A 456 35.18 31.95 7.67
N TRP A 457 36.00 31.77 8.71
CA TRP A 457 35.81 32.30 10.07
C TRP A 457 37.23 32.51 10.64
N ALA A 458 37.89 33.68 10.65
CA ALA A 458 37.53 35.09 10.89
C ALA A 458 37.82 35.58 12.33
N THR A 459 39.07 36.05 12.54
CA THR A 459 39.55 37.09 13.49
C THR A 459 40.93 37.53 12.95
N ALA A 460 41.19 38.80 12.59
CA ALA A 460 41.49 39.94 13.47
C ALA A 460 42.81 39.73 14.28
N ASP A 461 43.78 40.66 14.35
CA ASP A 461 43.74 42.13 14.16
C ASP A 461 45.13 42.71 13.74
N GLY A 462 45.15 43.92 13.14
CA GLY A 462 46.35 44.75 12.82
C GLY A 462 47.33 44.20 11.74
N GLY A 463 48.13 44.99 11.01
CA GLY A 463 48.30 46.46 10.89
C GLY A 463 49.52 46.75 9.97
N PRO A 464 49.54 47.78 9.10
CA PRO A 464 50.51 47.90 7.97
C PRO A 464 51.56 49.05 8.17
N PRO A 465 52.37 49.48 7.16
CA PRO A 465 52.76 48.88 5.86
C PRO A 465 54.30 48.88 5.57
N ASP A 466 54.66 48.14 4.51
CA ASP A 466 55.60 48.42 3.38
C ASP A 466 57.03 49.02 3.50
N GLU A 467 57.81 48.66 2.47
CA GLU A 467 59.18 49.06 2.08
C GLU A 467 59.22 50.54 1.58
N GLU A 468 60.34 51.28 1.44
CA GLU A 468 61.54 51.00 0.62
C GLU A 468 62.76 51.91 0.93
N GLN A 469 63.96 51.38 0.62
CA GLN A 469 65.24 52.01 0.19
C GLN A 469 66.06 53.00 1.09
N PRO A 470 67.42 53.05 0.92
CA PRO A 470 68.37 53.87 1.70
C PRO A 470 68.92 55.11 0.95
N PRO A 471 69.72 56.01 1.56
CA PRO A 471 71.20 55.93 1.40
C PRO A 471 72.11 56.57 2.50
N ALA A 472 73.43 56.43 2.30
CA ALA A 472 74.56 57.30 2.73
C ALA A 472 75.24 57.14 4.13
N LEU A 473 76.53 57.57 4.18
CA LEU A 473 77.56 57.48 5.24
C LEU A 473 78.47 58.75 5.19
N PRO A 474 79.46 59.02 6.08
CA PRO A 474 79.96 58.28 7.27
C PRO A 474 79.75 59.06 8.61
N PRO A 475 80.66 59.82 9.31
CA PRO A 475 82.12 60.06 9.22
C PRO A 475 82.97 59.87 10.53
N ARG A 476 83.93 58.93 10.49
CA ARG A 476 85.31 58.97 11.08
C ARG A 476 85.58 59.42 12.54
N ARG A 477 86.26 58.54 13.32
CA ARG A 477 87.45 58.82 14.20
C ARG A 477 88.20 57.51 14.51
N THR A 478 89.46 57.34 14.09
CA THR A 478 90.75 57.42 14.87
C THR A 478 90.87 56.42 16.04
N SER A 479 91.99 55.71 16.28
CA SER A 479 93.42 55.80 15.88
C SER A 479 94.00 54.38 15.58
N GLY A 480 95.09 54.14 14.85
CA GLY A 480 96.53 54.52 15.04
C GLY A 480 97.32 53.31 15.61
N ASP A 481 98.58 53.02 15.30
CA ASP A 481 99.61 53.64 14.43
C ASP A 481 100.73 52.60 14.06
N SER A 482 101.70 52.97 13.19
CA SER A 482 103.08 52.44 12.94
C SER A 482 103.42 50.91 13.09
N MET A 483 104.03 50.22 12.10
CA MET A 483 105.40 50.32 11.52
C MET A 483 106.54 50.11 12.57
N ASP A 484 107.62 49.34 12.35
CA ASP A 484 107.97 48.31 11.33
C ASP A 484 109.15 47.42 11.86
N SER A 485 109.42 46.30 11.18
CA SER A 485 110.69 45.54 11.13
C SER A 485 111.07 44.64 12.33
N SER A 486 111.03 43.31 12.10
CA SER A 486 111.99 42.36 12.68
C SER A 486 111.96 41.02 11.90
N LEU A 487 112.59 41.02 10.72
CA LEU A 487 112.73 39.84 9.88
C LEU A 487 113.64 38.80 10.56
N THR A 488 113.04 37.75 11.13
CA THR A 488 113.55 36.35 11.22
C THR A 488 112.63 35.51 12.12
N LYS A 489 112.11 36.07 13.23
CA LYS A 489 111.12 35.38 14.09
C LYS A 489 109.77 35.12 13.41
N ASN A 490 109.47 35.84 12.33
CA ASN A 490 108.21 35.71 11.60
C ASN A 490 108.07 34.39 10.82
N LYS A 491 109.14 33.79 10.29
CA LYS A 491 109.02 32.59 9.44
C LYS A 491 108.36 31.40 10.18
N ILE A 492 108.84 31.12 11.40
CA ILE A 492 108.32 30.04 12.26
C ILE A 492 106.89 30.32 12.76
N ARG A 493 106.46 31.59 12.80
CA ARG A 493 105.04 31.95 13.02
C ARG A 493 104.21 31.72 11.77
N TYR A 494 104.65 32.21 10.61
CA TYR A 494 103.96 32.02 9.34
C TYR A 494 103.78 30.55 8.97
N ASP A 495 104.79 29.68 9.12
CA ASP A 495 104.65 28.25 8.85
C ASP A 495 103.57 27.59 9.76
N LYS A 496 103.51 28.02 11.03
CA LYS A 496 102.47 27.59 11.99
C LYS A 496 101.11 28.24 11.74
N GLU A 497 101.03 29.33 10.99
CA GLU A 497 99.77 29.99 10.64
C GLU A 497 99.23 29.56 9.28
N LEU A 498 100.07 29.27 8.29
CA LEU A 498 99.67 28.53 7.09
C LEU A 498 99.11 27.16 7.46
N SER A 499 99.81 26.38 8.31
CA SER A 499 99.28 25.10 8.80
C SER A 499 97.92 25.22 9.52
N LYS A 500 97.67 26.34 10.22
CA LYS A 500 96.36 26.67 10.82
C LYS A 500 95.33 27.18 9.81
N ILE A 501 95.75 27.80 8.71
CA ILE A 501 94.87 28.25 7.62
C ILE A 501 94.46 27.04 6.77
N ASP A 502 95.38 26.15 6.43
CA ASP A 502 95.09 24.97 5.60
C ASP A 502 94.26 23.94 6.36
N SER A 503 94.51 23.73 7.65
CA SER A 503 93.62 22.92 8.50
C SER A 503 92.23 23.57 8.68
N LYS A 504 92.13 24.90 8.74
CA LYS A 504 90.83 25.62 8.71
C LYS A 504 90.13 25.55 7.35
N ARG A 505 90.88 25.57 6.23
CA ARG A 505 90.34 25.41 4.87
C ARG A 505 89.82 24.00 4.66
N ALA A 506 90.63 22.98 4.97
CA ALA A 506 90.20 21.58 4.94
C ALA A 506 88.98 21.33 5.84
N ALA A 507 88.93 21.91 7.05
CA ALA A 507 87.77 21.81 7.93
C ALA A 507 86.55 22.64 7.49
N LEU A 508 86.73 23.64 6.62
CA LEU A 508 85.62 24.35 5.96
C LEU A 508 85.13 23.58 4.74
N ASP A 509 86.01 23.05 3.89
CA ASP A 509 85.65 22.24 2.73
C ASP A 509 84.95 20.93 3.13
N ASP A 510 85.42 20.27 4.18
CA ASP A 510 84.76 19.09 4.77
C ASP A 510 83.38 19.45 5.37
N LYS A 511 83.22 20.63 5.97
CA LYS A 511 81.90 21.16 6.38
C LYS A 511 81.01 21.47 5.17
N MET A 512 81.52 22.10 4.13
CA MET A 512 80.76 22.45 2.92
C MET A 512 80.33 21.21 2.13
N ARG A 513 81.17 20.17 2.09
CA ARG A 513 80.77 18.82 1.62
C ARG A 513 79.65 18.26 2.49
N LYS A 514 79.84 18.16 3.81
CA LYS A 514 78.82 17.67 4.75
C LYS A 514 77.52 18.47 4.79
N VAL A 515 77.51 19.73 4.35
CA VAL A 515 76.29 20.51 4.10
C VAL A 515 75.65 20.09 2.76
N ARG A 516 76.40 20.11 1.66
CA ARG A 516 75.89 19.70 0.32
C ARG A 516 75.38 18.27 0.31
N ASP A 517 76.08 17.33 0.94
CA ASP A 517 75.68 15.93 1.01
C ASP A 517 74.36 15.77 1.78
N LYS A 518 74.17 16.52 2.88
CA LYS A 518 72.90 16.55 3.64
C LYS A 518 71.78 17.24 2.88
N GLU A 519 72.09 18.24 2.07
CA GLU A 519 71.14 18.97 1.23
C GLU A 519 70.69 18.12 0.03
N GLN A 520 71.60 17.37 -0.60
CA GLN A 520 71.29 16.38 -1.63
C GLN A 520 70.47 15.21 -1.07
N VAL A 521 70.83 14.65 0.09
CA VAL A 521 70.02 13.59 0.73
C VAL A 521 68.62 14.10 1.10
N ARG A 522 68.49 15.35 1.59
CA ARG A 522 67.18 15.95 1.88
C ARG A 522 66.34 16.17 0.63
N THR A 523 66.91 16.73 -0.44
CA THR A 523 66.18 16.96 -1.70
C THR A 523 65.77 15.64 -2.36
N GLN A 524 66.63 14.61 -2.34
CA GLN A 524 66.28 13.26 -2.81
C GLN A 524 65.15 12.62 -1.99
N GLN A 525 65.17 12.75 -0.66
CA GLN A 525 64.08 12.25 0.20
C GLN A 525 62.76 12.99 -0.03
N ILE A 526 62.79 14.29 -0.34
CA ILE A 526 61.60 15.07 -0.71
C ILE A 526 61.07 14.59 -2.07
N SER A 527 61.91 14.45 -3.10
CA SER A 527 61.48 13.99 -4.42
C SER A 527 60.94 12.55 -4.40
N GLU A 528 61.57 11.65 -3.64
CA GLU A 528 61.06 10.28 -3.48
C GLU A 528 59.72 10.24 -2.75
N ARG A 529 59.53 11.10 -1.74
CA ARG A 529 58.25 11.25 -1.05
C ARG A 529 57.17 11.79 -1.99
N GLU A 530 57.46 12.85 -2.74
CA GLU A 530 56.55 13.38 -3.76
C GLU A 530 56.18 12.33 -4.80
N GLU A 531 57.13 11.53 -5.28
CA GLU A 531 56.85 10.48 -6.26
C GLU A 531 55.97 9.37 -5.67
N ARG A 532 56.24 8.95 -4.42
CA ARG A 532 55.39 8.00 -3.68
C ARG A 532 53.98 8.56 -3.44
N GLU A 533 53.82 9.86 -3.25
CA GLU A 533 52.51 10.52 -3.08
C GLU A 533 51.78 10.70 -4.42
N LYS A 534 52.49 11.07 -5.50
CA LYS A 534 51.96 11.12 -6.89
C LYS A 534 51.49 9.74 -7.36
N ARG A 535 52.27 8.67 -7.13
CA ARG A 535 51.89 7.28 -7.46
C ARG A 535 50.62 6.85 -6.71
N LYS A 536 50.48 7.18 -5.42
CA LYS A 536 49.25 6.92 -4.65
C LYS A 536 48.03 7.71 -5.15
N ALA A 537 48.23 8.93 -5.64
CA ALA A 537 47.16 9.73 -6.22
C ALA A 537 46.65 9.12 -7.53
N VAL A 538 47.55 8.67 -8.42
CA VAL A 538 47.21 7.93 -9.66
C VAL A 538 46.49 6.63 -9.33
N GLU A 539 47.03 5.80 -8.44
CA GLU A 539 46.41 4.52 -8.03
C GLU A 539 45.01 4.72 -7.42
N LYS A 540 44.79 5.83 -6.69
CA LYS A 540 43.46 6.19 -6.17
C LYS A 540 42.51 6.58 -7.31
N TYR A 541 42.97 7.40 -8.27
CA TYR A 541 42.17 7.84 -9.42
C TYR A 541 41.78 6.66 -10.34
N GLU A 542 42.72 5.75 -10.62
CA GLU A 542 42.45 4.51 -11.39
C GLU A 542 41.41 3.64 -10.69
N ARG A 543 41.52 3.46 -9.37
CA ARG A 543 40.50 2.74 -8.55
C ARG A 543 39.14 3.44 -8.54
N GLU A 544 39.09 4.75 -8.72
CA GLU A 544 37.85 5.53 -8.76
C GLU A 544 37.19 5.45 -10.15
N MET A 545 37.98 5.58 -11.22
CA MET A 545 37.58 5.34 -12.60
C MET A 545 37.05 3.92 -12.81
N ALA A 546 37.76 2.89 -12.35
CA ALA A 546 37.34 1.49 -12.47
C ALA A 546 36.02 1.20 -11.74
N LYS A 547 35.75 1.84 -10.60
CA LYS A 547 34.44 1.76 -9.91
C LYS A 547 33.33 2.43 -10.71
N LEU A 548 33.63 3.55 -11.38
CA LEU A 548 32.67 4.34 -12.15
C LEU A 548 32.32 3.62 -13.47
N GLU A 549 33.30 2.97 -14.09
CA GLU A 549 33.13 2.09 -15.26
C GLU A 549 32.35 0.81 -14.89
N ALA A 550 32.74 0.09 -13.84
CA ALA A 550 31.99 -1.09 -13.37
C ALA A 550 30.54 -0.75 -12.96
N LYS A 551 30.28 0.48 -12.49
CA LYS A 551 28.91 0.97 -12.26
C LYS A 551 28.16 1.15 -13.59
N ARG A 552 28.77 1.79 -14.59
CA ARG A 552 28.19 1.98 -15.94
C ARG A 552 27.91 0.64 -16.63
N GLU A 553 28.83 -0.32 -16.59
CA GLU A 553 28.62 -1.66 -17.16
C GLU A 553 27.46 -2.38 -16.47
N LYS A 554 27.39 -2.32 -15.14
CA LYS A 554 26.30 -2.92 -14.35
C LYS A 554 24.94 -2.26 -14.62
N GLU A 555 24.91 -0.96 -14.91
CA GLU A 555 23.70 -0.25 -15.32
C GLU A 555 23.30 -0.58 -16.76
N ALA A 556 24.25 -0.64 -17.70
CA ALA A 556 24.02 -1.06 -19.09
C ALA A 556 23.49 -2.49 -19.19
N ARG A 557 24.13 -3.46 -18.52
CA ARG A 557 23.70 -4.86 -18.45
C ARG A 557 22.31 -5.02 -17.82
N LYS A 558 21.97 -4.17 -16.85
CA LYS A 558 20.62 -4.12 -16.25
C LYS A 558 19.57 -3.56 -17.20
N MET A 559 19.94 -2.62 -18.08
CA MET A 559 19.05 -2.10 -19.13
C MET A 559 18.86 -3.12 -20.26
N GLU A 560 19.92 -3.81 -20.69
CA GLU A 560 19.83 -4.89 -21.69
C GLU A 560 18.94 -6.05 -21.20
N GLN A 561 19.12 -6.48 -19.94
CA GLN A 561 18.27 -7.49 -19.30
C GLN A 561 16.82 -7.06 -19.10
N ARG A 562 16.55 -5.75 -19.01
CA ARG A 562 15.17 -5.22 -19.02
C ARG A 562 14.57 -5.31 -20.42
N LYS A 563 15.30 -4.85 -21.44
CA LYS A 563 14.86 -4.88 -22.84
C LYS A 563 14.52 -6.30 -23.30
N LYS A 564 15.41 -7.27 -23.04
CA LYS A 564 15.16 -8.69 -23.38
C LYS A 564 13.92 -9.26 -22.70
N LYS A 565 13.69 -8.94 -21.42
CA LYS A 565 12.48 -9.38 -20.69
C LYS A 565 11.20 -8.69 -21.16
N GLU A 566 11.30 -7.49 -21.72
CA GLU A 566 10.18 -6.77 -22.33
C GLU A 566 9.85 -7.35 -23.72
N GLU A 567 10.87 -7.68 -24.51
CA GLU A 567 10.74 -8.43 -25.77
C GLU A 567 10.12 -9.83 -25.54
N GLU A 568 10.57 -10.58 -24.53
CA GLU A 568 9.98 -11.84 -24.06
C GLU A 568 8.52 -11.67 -23.61
N LYS A 569 8.21 -10.64 -22.80
CA LYS A 569 6.84 -10.36 -22.35
C LYS A 569 5.92 -10.04 -23.53
N ASN A 570 6.40 -9.32 -24.53
CA ASN A 570 5.63 -8.95 -25.72
C ASN A 570 5.37 -10.16 -26.64
N THR A 571 6.34 -11.06 -26.84
CA THR A 571 6.11 -12.29 -27.63
C THR A 571 5.14 -13.25 -26.93
N VAL A 572 5.27 -13.46 -25.61
CA VAL A 572 4.31 -14.25 -24.82
C VAL A 572 2.91 -13.65 -24.86
N THR A 573 2.78 -12.32 -24.71
CA THR A 573 1.48 -11.64 -24.78
C THR A 573 0.84 -11.78 -26.17
N ARG A 574 1.63 -11.78 -27.24
CA ARG A 574 1.14 -12.00 -28.61
C ARG A 574 0.62 -13.43 -28.79
N MET A 575 1.41 -14.44 -28.43
CA MET A 575 1.00 -15.85 -28.51
C MET A 575 -0.21 -16.16 -27.63
N GLN A 576 -0.37 -15.49 -26.49
CA GLN A 576 -1.58 -15.64 -25.66
C GLN A 576 -2.83 -15.08 -26.34
N ARG A 577 -2.74 -13.91 -26.99
CA ARG A 577 -3.86 -13.37 -27.79
C ARG A 577 -4.22 -14.28 -28.95
N GLU A 578 -3.23 -14.75 -29.70
CA GLU A 578 -3.40 -15.73 -30.79
C GLU A 578 -4.12 -17.00 -30.27
N ARG A 579 -3.66 -17.58 -29.15
CA ARG A 579 -4.29 -18.74 -28.50
C ARG A 579 -5.76 -18.48 -28.10
N ASP A 580 -6.03 -17.34 -27.48
CA ASP A 580 -7.36 -17.03 -26.94
C ASP A 580 -8.36 -16.66 -28.06
N GLU A 581 -7.87 -16.11 -29.17
CA GLU A 581 -8.66 -15.97 -30.41
C GLU A 581 -8.97 -17.34 -31.04
N PHE A 582 -7.99 -18.25 -31.14
CA PHE A 582 -8.25 -19.62 -31.63
C PHE A 582 -9.26 -20.38 -30.75
N LYS A 583 -9.22 -20.19 -29.43
CA LYS A 583 -10.24 -20.74 -28.51
C LYS A 583 -11.62 -20.17 -28.79
N PHE A 584 -11.75 -18.85 -28.92
CA PHE A 584 -13.05 -18.22 -29.20
C PHE A 584 -13.64 -18.69 -30.54
N ARG A 585 -12.81 -18.78 -31.58
CA ARG A 585 -13.21 -19.34 -32.90
C ARG A 585 -13.67 -20.80 -32.79
N ALA A 586 -12.97 -21.63 -32.00
CA ALA A 586 -13.36 -23.02 -31.77
C ALA A 586 -14.68 -23.13 -31.00
N GLU A 587 -14.87 -22.36 -29.94
CA GLU A 587 -16.11 -22.37 -29.15
C GLU A 587 -17.32 -21.90 -29.97
N MET A 588 -17.16 -20.86 -30.80
CA MET A 588 -18.20 -20.44 -31.74
C MET A 588 -18.57 -21.56 -32.73
N ALA A 589 -17.58 -22.22 -33.32
CA ALA A 589 -17.81 -23.35 -34.22
C ALA A 589 -18.46 -24.55 -33.51
N GLU A 590 -18.19 -24.80 -32.22
CA GLU A 590 -18.88 -25.83 -31.44
C GLU A 590 -20.36 -25.47 -31.17
N ARG A 591 -20.66 -24.20 -30.85
CA ARG A 591 -22.04 -23.71 -30.69
C ARG A 591 -22.83 -23.84 -32.00
N GLU A 592 -22.24 -23.44 -33.12
CA GLU A 592 -22.84 -23.61 -34.46
C GLU A 592 -23.08 -25.08 -34.81
N ASN A 593 -22.09 -25.96 -34.56
CA ASN A 593 -22.26 -27.40 -34.73
C ASN A 593 -23.33 -28.01 -33.81
N ARG A 594 -23.58 -27.43 -32.63
CA ARG A 594 -24.66 -27.87 -31.73
C ARG A 594 -26.03 -27.49 -32.29
N LEU A 595 -26.21 -26.23 -32.69
CA LEU A 595 -27.44 -25.74 -33.33
C LEU A 595 -27.77 -26.50 -34.63
N LEU A 596 -26.77 -26.78 -35.46
CA LEU A 596 -26.95 -27.59 -36.68
C LEU A 596 -27.36 -29.03 -36.37
N LYS A 597 -26.84 -29.65 -35.29
CA LYS A 597 -27.28 -30.99 -34.84
C LYS A 597 -28.70 -30.98 -34.29
N GLU A 598 -29.07 -29.95 -33.54
CA GLU A 598 -30.43 -29.72 -33.03
C GLU A 598 -31.42 -29.61 -34.21
N GLN A 599 -31.15 -28.75 -35.19
CA GLN A 599 -31.95 -28.60 -36.42
C GLN A 599 -32.02 -29.88 -37.27
N ILE A 600 -30.93 -30.62 -37.42
CA ILE A 600 -30.93 -31.92 -38.13
C ILE A 600 -31.80 -32.93 -37.38
N GLY A 601 -31.78 -32.94 -36.05
CA GLY A 601 -32.66 -33.78 -35.22
C GLY A 601 -34.14 -33.46 -35.42
N GLU A 602 -34.51 -32.17 -35.38
CA GLU A 602 -35.89 -31.72 -35.65
C GLU A 602 -36.34 -32.09 -37.07
N LEU A 603 -35.51 -31.83 -38.09
CA LEU A 603 -35.81 -32.19 -39.48
C LEU A 603 -35.94 -33.71 -39.67
N GLN A 604 -35.14 -34.53 -38.97
CA GLN A 604 -35.30 -35.99 -38.97
C GLN A 604 -36.61 -36.42 -38.29
N GLN A 605 -36.99 -35.79 -37.18
CA GLN A 605 -38.26 -36.07 -36.50
C GLN A 605 -39.47 -35.67 -37.36
N GLN A 606 -39.44 -34.48 -37.97
CA GLN A 606 -40.48 -34.01 -38.89
C GLN A 606 -40.61 -34.91 -40.12
N ASN A 607 -39.49 -35.28 -40.76
CA ASN A 607 -39.51 -36.23 -41.88
C ASN A 607 -40.05 -37.61 -41.44
N THR A 608 -39.69 -38.09 -40.25
CA THR A 608 -40.22 -39.35 -39.70
C THR A 608 -41.74 -39.28 -39.49
N LEU A 609 -42.25 -38.18 -38.95
CA LEU A 609 -43.69 -37.95 -38.78
C LEU A 609 -44.43 -37.81 -40.11
N LEU A 610 -43.83 -37.16 -41.11
CA LEU A 610 -44.37 -37.08 -42.47
C LEU A 610 -44.42 -38.45 -43.15
N VAL A 611 -43.34 -39.24 -43.06
CA VAL A 611 -43.30 -40.62 -43.58
C VAL A 611 -44.32 -41.51 -42.88
N GLN A 612 -44.50 -41.39 -41.56
CA GLN A 612 -45.55 -42.11 -40.83
C GLN A 612 -46.98 -41.66 -41.20
N ARG A 613 -47.18 -40.39 -41.59
CA ARG A 613 -48.48 -39.86 -42.02
C ARG A 613 -48.80 -40.29 -43.47
N VAL A 614 -47.84 -40.15 -44.38
CA VAL A 614 -47.94 -40.59 -45.78
C VAL A 614 -48.07 -42.11 -45.87
N GLY A 615 -47.29 -42.88 -45.10
CA GLY A 615 -47.36 -44.34 -45.05
C GLY A 615 -48.68 -44.91 -44.52
N LYS A 616 -49.61 -44.07 -44.02
CA LYS A 616 -50.98 -44.47 -43.70
C LYS A 616 -51.93 -44.35 -44.89
N THR A 617 -51.67 -43.44 -45.84
CA THR A 617 -52.49 -43.28 -47.06
C THR A 617 -52.27 -44.44 -48.03
N GLN A 618 -53.22 -44.63 -48.96
CA GLN A 618 -53.19 -45.75 -49.90
C GLN A 618 -52.10 -45.58 -50.97
N GLU A 619 -51.85 -44.33 -51.39
CA GLU A 619 -50.80 -43.93 -52.33
C GLU A 619 -49.41 -44.01 -51.69
N GLY A 620 -49.26 -43.53 -50.45
CA GLY A 620 -47.99 -43.58 -49.73
C GLY A 620 -47.50 -45.01 -49.47
N LYS A 621 -48.42 -45.97 -49.29
CA LYS A 621 -48.11 -47.40 -49.22
C LYS A 621 -47.59 -47.98 -50.53
N GLN A 622 -47.96 -47.42 -51.69
CA GLN A 622 -47.41 -47.80 -52.99
C GLN A 622 -46.02 -47.18 -53.20
N ALA A 623 -45.85 -45.89 -52.88
CA ALA A 623 -44.57 -45.20 -52.96
C ALA A 623 -43.49 -45.85 -52.06
N LEU A 624 -43.82 -46.18 -50.81
CA LEU A 624 -42.90 -46.89 -49.90
C LEU A 624 -42.55 -48.30 -50.40
N LYS A 625 -43.47 -49.00 -51.10
CA LYS A 625 -43.16 -50.28 -51.75
C LYS A 625 -42.18 -50.11 -52.92
N ALA A 626 -42.32 -49.06 -53.73
CA ALA A 626 -41.38 -48.76 -54.81
C ALA A 626 -39.97 -48.50 -54.25
N ILE A 627 -39.84 -47.58 -53.27
CA ILE A 627 -38.57 -47.24 -52.62
C ILE A 627 -37.96 -48.47 -51.93
N SER A 628 -38.75 -49.31 -51.27
CA SER A 628 -38.26 -50.54 -50.64
C SER A 628 -37.69 -51.55 -51.65
N ASN A 629 -38.30 -51.66 -52.84
CA ASN A 629 -37.81 -52.52 -53.92
C ASN A 629 -36.54 -51.97 -54.58
N GLU A 630 -36.35 -50.64 -54.56
CA GLU A 630 -35.16 -49.96 -55.06
C GLU A 630 -33.98 -50.09 -54.09
N LEU A 631 -34.19 -49.85 -52.79
CA LEU A 631 -33.17 -50.10 -51.75
C LEU A 631 -32.73 -51.57 -51.70
N SER A 632 -33.65 -52.53 -51.89
CA SER A 632 -33.27 -53.95 -51.92
C SER A 632 -32.39 -54.30 -53.12
N ARG A 633 -32.56 -53.61 -54.26
CA ARG A 633 -31.69 -53.77 -55.45
C ARG A 633 -30.34 -53.09 -55.27
N GLY A 634 -30.29 -51.91 -54.65
CA GLY A 634 -29.04 -51.22 -54.35
C GLY A 634 -28.12 -52.02 -53.42
N ARG A 635 -28.69 -52.65 -52.38
CA ARG A 635 -27.92 -53.39 -51.37
C ARG A 635 -27.29 -54.70 -51.85
N SER A 636 -27.69 -55.22 -53.02
CA SER A 636 -27.04 -56.36 -53.69
C SER A 636 -25.81 -55.99 -54.54
N GLY A 637 -25.48 -54.70 -54.72
CA GLY A 637 -24.43 -54.26 -55.66
C GLY A 637 -23.03 -54.05 -55.10
N SER A 638 -22.85 -53.85 -53.78
CA SER A 638 -21.62 -53.27 -53.21
C SER A 638 -20.65 -54.27 -52.56
N ALA A 639 -20.54 -55.49 -53.10
CA ALA A 639 -19.72 -56.57 -52.55
C ALA A 639 -18.57 -57.03 -53.49
N ALA A 640 -18.02 -56.11 -54.30
CA ALA A 640 -16.87 -56.39 -55.17
C ALA A 640 -15.97 -55.16 -55.36
N SER A 641 -14.65 -55.41 -55.42
CA SER A 641 -13.55 -54.43 -55.47
C SER A 641 -13.37 -53.57 -54.20
N SER A 642 -12.17 -53.11 -53.85
CA SER A 642 -10.85 -53.25 -54.51
C SER A 642 -9.75 -53.71 -53.53
N SER A 643 -8.56 -54.04 -54.04
CA SER A 643 -7.42 -54.48 -53.22
C SER A 643 -6.11 -53.89 -53.75
N LYS A 644 -5.14 -53.66 -52.84
CA LYS A 644 -3.78 -53.11 -53.09
C LYS A 644 -3.82 -51.60 -53.45
N SER A 645 -2.87 -50.76 -53.02
CA SER A 645 -1.42 -51.04 -52.90
C SER A 645 -0.59 -50.08 -52.01
N LYS A 646 0.52 -50.63 -51.48
CA LYS A 646 1.87 -50.02 -51.32
C LYS A 646 2.09 -48.68 -50.57
N SER A 647 2.52 -48.82 -49.32
CA SER A 647 3.80 -48.30 -48.75
C SER A 647 4.44 -46.99 -49.24
N SER A 648 4.81 -46.14 -48.27
CA SER A 648 6.19 -45.66 -48.15
C SER A 648 6.57 -45.41 -46.67
N LYS A 649 7.86 -45.42 -46.35
CA LYS A 649 8.43 -44.88 -45.09
C LYS A 649 9.16 -43.57 -45.42
N LYS A 650 9.13 -42.59 -44.52
CA LYS A 650 10.35 -41.84 -44.17
C LYS A 650 10.26 -41.22 -42.78
N SER A 651 11.42 -40.86 -42.25
CA SER A 651 11.65 -40.39 -40.88
C SER A 651 11.86 -38.87 -40.84
N VAL A 652 11.64 -38.29 -39.66
CA VAL A 652 12.45 -37.22 -39.00
C VAL A 652 12.88 -36.04 -39.87
N GLU A 653 12.33 -34.86 -39.56
CA GLU A 653 13.01 -33.88 -38.68
C GLU A 653 12.02 -33.32 -37.65
#